data_AF-A0A919D5P7-F1
#
_entry.id   AF-A0A919D5P7-F1
#
_cell.length_a   1.000
_cell.length_b   1.000
_cell.length_c   1.000
_cell.angle_alpha   90.00
_cell.angle_beta   90.00
_cell.angle_gamma   90.00
#
_symmetry.space_group_name_H-M   'P 1'
#
loop_
_entity.id
_entity.type
_entity.pdbx_description
1 polymer ?
#
loop_
_entity_poly.entity_id
_entity_poly.type
_entity_poly.pdbx_seq_one_letter_code
_entity_poly.pdbx_strand_id
1 'polypeptide(L)'
;MAIKLVSVSPAQDELIDKAIALGDRYTKTLGLLTPPAYRKAAEDGGLLAAVEEDEVIGYALFGLPKRSARIRLAHLCVAEEQRGRGIGRQLVEGIKEQYPQRLGIKAKCRRDYDLSGMWRSLGFVPDGEVRGRGRDGEILDGWWLDLGHPDLFTEMESDALLVVTVDHGVFADLRGLADTADAEESRALEAGWMADLVELAYTPQLVHQIRDLAHTSERQHQRAALTGLRKLSPDSAAVDERSSELLVAVTQAIPEVTVDAELRLRLRYVAETSCAGLQVLATRDPLLSRLADVAWEIARVRVVSPSTVTLHVDELRQAQVYRPADLMGTEFRSGEVAPGAENELVAFFHQTGGDDGSAFAERLRSLNGGAVAWRRELLRDGQGRPIALYAWALDGRTLVVPVLRTASHPLEETLARQLLFLIKRLGRDCGAEIIRISDPRPSETAKSAAADDGFFEHDGSLVALLVNVCGSAAEVEAVAGGLARELTEETTTLRLGMSAEVAAVVERAWWPAKVMDSELPSFLVPIKPRWSTELFNVPATLIPRSDALGISREHVYYRSSGHRGESVPARLLWYVSEGSSPGEGQMVVGSSRLDEVLIDTPDTLFSKFEHLGVYGRVEVREAADSSGRAMALRFSDTEIFPRPVTLRRLTSLARGLGLPWSSNLLISLSKISNELFQAVYQEGHRTT
;
A
#
# COMPACT_ATOMS: atom_id res chain seq x y z
N MET A 1 33.05 3.13 30.93
CA MET A 1 32.61 4.24 30.06
C MET A 1 31.21 3.92 29.57
N ALA A 2 30.34 4.93 29.51
CA ALA A 2 28.91 4.71 29.24
C ALA A 2 28.64 4.89 27.75
N ILE A 3 28.15 3.83 27.11
CA ILE A 3 27.64 3.88 25.74
C ILE A 3 26.30 4.61 25.77
N LYS A 4 26.13 5.61 24.91
CA LYS A 4 24.89 6.37 24.79
C LYS A 4 24.23 6.06 23.46
N LEU A 5 22.95 5.70 23.50
CA LEU A 5 22.13 5.60 22.29
C LEU A 5 21.56 6.98 21.95
N VAL A 6 21.66 7.36 20.67
CA VAL A 6 21.21 8.65 20.16
C VAL A 6 20.41 8.42 18.88
N SER A 7 19.12 8.78 18.90
CA SER A 7 18.32 8.88 17.68
C SER A 7 18.83 10.07 16.88
N VAL A 8 19.34 9.82 15.67
CA VAL A 8 20.01 10.82 14.85
C VAL A 8 18.96 11.63 14.11
N SER A 9 18.94 12.94 14.35
CA SER A 9 18.08 13.89 13.63
C SER A 9 18.78 14.47 12.40
N PRO A 10 18.04 15.03 11.43
CA PRO A 10 18.61 15.69 10.24
C PRO A 10 19.56 16.85 10.56
N ALA A 11 19.46 17.45 11.76
CA ALA A 11 20.32 18.55 12.18
C ALA A 11 21.68 18.09 12.72
N GLN A 12 21.90 16.78 12.87
CA GLN A 12 23.14 16.20 13.43
C GLN A 12 24.03 15.64 12.33
N ASP A 13 24.43 16.50 11.39
CA ASP A 13 25.26 16.12 10.24
C ASP A 13 26.53 15.37 10.65
N GLU A 14 27.18 15.76 11.74
CA GLU A 14 28.40 15.08 12.23
C GLU A 14 28.15 13.60 12.59
N LEU A 15 27.01 13.28 13.22
CA LEU A 15 26.69 11.88 13.55
C LEU A 15 26.32 11.08 12.30
N ILE A 16 25.67 11.72 11.34
CA ILE A 16 25.32 11.11 10.05
C ILE A 16 26.61 10.77 9.29
N ASP A 17 27.55 11.72 9.19
CA ASP A 17 28.83 11.54 8.51
C ASP A 17 29.67 10.45 9.18
N LYS A 18 29.70 10.39 10.52
CA LYS A 18 30.37 9.31 11.27
C LYS A 18 29.71 7.94 11.03
N ALA A 19 28.37 7.88 10.94
CA ALA A 19 27.66 6.64 10.62
C ALA A 19 27.93 6.18 9.17
N ILE A 20 27.99 7.11 8.21
CA ILE A 20 28.38 6.84 6.82
C ILE A 20 29.80 6.28 6.79
N ALA A 21 30.76 6.95 7.40
CA ALA A 21 32.16 6.49 7.44
C ALA A 21 32.30 5.08 8.06
N LEU A 22 31.51 4.78 9.10
CA LEU A 22 31.47 3.45 9.69
C LEU A 22 30.84 2.42 8.74
N GLY A 23 29.76 2.78 8.04
CA GLY A 23 29.11 1.92 7.05
C GLY A 23 30.01 1.58 5.86
N ASP A 24 30.71 2.58 5.32
CA ASP A 24 31.63 2.45 4.19
C ASP A 24 32.80 1.50 4.49
N ARG A 25 33.20 1.39 5.76
CA ARG A 25 34.21 0.41 6.20
C ARG A 25 33.73 -1.04 6.03
N TYR A 26 32.42 -1.29 6.09
CA TYR A 26 31.82 -2.62 6.07
C TYR A 26 30.83 -2.84 4.91
N THR A 27 30.97 -2.10 3.80
CA THR A 27 30.10 -2.22 2.61
C THR A 27 30.02 -3.64 2.06
N LYS A 28 31.10 -4.43 2.18
CA LYS A 28 31.13 -5.84 1.76
C LYS A 28 30.10 -6.71 2.48
N THR A 29 29.78 -6.41 3.73
CA THR A 29 28.82 -7.17 4.55
C THR A 29 27.47 -6.47 4.66
N LEU A 30 27.43 -5.14 4.69
CA LEU A 30 26.18 -4.39 4.83
C LEU A 30 25.44 -4.18 3.50
N GLY A 31 26.18 -4.22 2.39
CA GLY A 31 25.69 -3.73 1.11
C GLY A 31 25.92 -2.23 0.94
N LEU A 32 25.84 -1.77 -0.30
CA LEU A 32 26.00 -0.35 -0.63
C LEU A 32 24.76 0.44 -0.20
N LEU A 33 24.99 1.56 0.48
CA LEU A 33 23.96 2.52 0.85
C LEU A 33 24.51 3.93 0.64
N THR A 34 23.76 4.76 -0.06
CA THR A 34 24.24 6.10 -0.45
C THR A 34 24.08 7.10 0.71
N PRO A 35 24.94 8.14 0.82
CA PRO A 35 24.82 9.17 1.85
C PRO A 35 23.43 9.82 1.98
N PRO A 36 22.69 10.11 0.90
CA PRO A 36 21.31 10.60 0.99
C PRO A 36 20.37 9.66 1.74
N ALA A 37 20.59 8.34 1.69
CA ALA A 37 19.74 7.36 2.38
C ALA A 37 19.91 7.41 3.90
N TYR A 38 21.11 7.71 4.41
CA TYR A 38 21.32 7.95 5.84
C TYR A 38 20.61 9.22 6.31
N ARG A 39 20.70 10.31 5.53
CA ARG A 39 19.99 11.57 5.85
C ARG A 39 18.48 11.37 5.83
N LYS A 40 17.96 10.64 4.83
CA LYS A 40 16.55 10.33 4.74
C LYS A 40 16.08 9.46 5.91
N ALA A 41 16.85 8.43 6.27
CA ALA A 41 16.58 7.63 7.45
C ALA A 41 16.56 8.48 8.73
N ALA A 42 17.50 9.42 8.90
CA ALA A 42 17.49 10.36 10.03
C ALA A 42 16.25 11.26 10.04
N GLU A 43 15.80 11.75 8.88
CA GLU A 43 14.56 12.52 8.73
C GLU A 43 13.32 11.72 9.12
N ASP A 44 13.26 10.46 8.71
CA ASP A 44 12.15 9.57 9.01
C ASP A 44 12.25 8.93 10.41
N GLY A 45 13.28 9.26 11.20
CA GLY A 45 13.54 8.72 12.54
C GLY A 45 14.16 7.30 12.55
N GLY A 46 14.52 6.78 11.38
CA GLY A 46 15.08 5.45 11.13
C GLY A 46 16.59 5.29 11.30
N LEU A 47 17.28 6.19 12.01
CA LEU A 47 18.72 6.09 12.27
C LEU A 47 19.04 6.21 13.77
N LEU A 48 19.54 5.14 14.36
CA LEU A 48 19.95 5.07 15.76
C LEU A 48 21.46 4.82 15.86
N ALA A 49 22.19 5.69 16.54
CA ALA A 49 23.63 5.58 16.73
C ALA A 49 23.98 5.23 18.18
N ALA A 50 24.98 4.36 18.35
CA ALA A 50 25.65 4.10 19.61
C ALA A 50 26.94 4.92 19.67
N VAL A 51 27.02 5.82 20.64
CA VAL A 51 28.10 6.80 20.77
C VAL A 51 28.88 6.56 22.07
N GLU A 52 30.20 6.58 21.98
CA GLU A 52 31.12 6.59 23.12
C GLU A 52 32.20 7.64 22.85
N GLU A 53 32.39 8.58 23.78
CA GLU A 53 33.36 9.69 23.63
C GLU A 53 33.18 10.49 22.32
N ASP A 54 31.93 10.78 21.96
CA ASP A 54 31.52 11.47 20.72
C ASP A 54 31.85 10.71 19.42
N GLU A 55 32.32 9.47 19.50
CA GLU A 55 32.56 8.59 18.35
C GLU A 55 31.42 7.60 18.15
N VAL A 56 31.01 7.41 16.89
CA VAL A 56 29.99 6.43 16.51
C VAL A 56 30.64 5.05 16.46
N ILE A 57 30.38 4.24 17.48
CA ILE A 57 30.92 2.88 17.62
C ILE A 57 29.98 1.80 17.06
N GLY A 58 28.75 2.17 16.74
CA GLY A 58 27.78 1.34 16.04
C GLY A 58 26.54 2.14 15.63
N TYR A 59 25.76 1.61 14.69
CA TYR A 59 24.48 2.19 14.31
C TYR A 59 23.51 1.13 13.82
N ALA A 60 22.21 1.44 13.89
CA ALA A 60 21.16 0.71 13.22
C ALA A 60 20.40 1.66 12.29
N LEU A 61 20.21 1.24 11.05
CA LEU A 61 19.43 1.94 10.04
C LEU A 61 18.23 1.08 9.67
N PHE A 62 17.03 1.64 9.82
CA PHE A 62 15.78 0.90 9.64
C PHE A 62 14.70 1.78 9.00
N GLY A 63 13.83 1.15 8.21
CA GLY A 63 12.66 1.80 7.62
C GLY A 63 11.45 1.69 8.54
N LEU A 64 10.63 2.74 8.52
CA LEU A 64 9.34 2.82 9.21
C LEU A 64 8.22 3.03 8.19
N PRO A 65 7.83 1.99 7.43
CA PRO A 65 6.79 2.14 6.42
C PRO A 65 5.50 2.68 7.05
N LYS A 66 4.86 3.65 6.39
CA LYS A 66 3.62 4.28 6.88
C LYS A 66 2.42 3.32 6.89
N ARG A 67 2.41 2.33 5.99
CA ARG A 67 1.31 1.36 5.81
C ARG A 67 1.57 -0.03 6.41
N SER A 68 2.80 -0.31 6.86
CA SER A 68 3.13 -1.56 7.54
C SER A 68 3.44 -1.27 9.00
N ALA A 69 2.92 -2.10 9.91
CA ALA A 69 3.21 -1.96 11.34
C ALA A 69 4.55 -2.62 11.72
N ARG A 70 5.31 -3.16 10.75
CA ARG A 70 6.64 -3.77 10.95
C ARG A 70 7.77 -2.77 10.74
N ILE A 71 8.89 -2.98 11.42
CA ILE A 71 10.14 -2.24 11.24
C ILE A 71 11.03 -3.03 10.30
N ARG A 72 11.57 -2.40 9.25
CA ARG A 72 12.50 -3.05 8.32
C ARG A 72 13.94 -2.67 8.68
N LEU A 73 14.70 -3.57 9.29
CA LEU A 73 16.10 -3.34 9.61
C LEU A 73 16.97 -3.53 8.37
N ALA A 74 17.52 -2.44 7.86
CA ALA A 74 18.38 -2.44 6.68
C ALA A 74 19.83 -2.72 7.08
N HIS A 75 20.40 -1.91 7.99
CA HIS A 75 21.76 -2.10 8.50
C HIS A 75 21.76 -2.24 10.02
N LEU A 76 22.59 -3.16 10.52
CA LEU A 76 23.01 -3.22 11.91
C LEU A 76 24.54 -3.33 11.93
N CYS A 77 25.20 -2.22 12.26
CA CYS A 77 26.65 -2.10 12.17
C CYS A 77 27.25 -1.85 13.55
N VAL A 78 28.29 -2.61 13.88
CA VAL A 78 29.13 -2.39 15.06
C VAL A 78 30.58 -2.45 14.61
N ALA A 79 31.37 -1.44 15.00
CA ALA A 79 32.80 -1.39 14.72
C ALA A 79 33.47 -2.69 15.22
N GLU A 80 34.36 -3.27 14.41
CA GLU A 80 35.00 -4.56 14.68
C GLU A 80 35.69 -4.60 16.04
N GLU A 81 36.35 -3.50 16.40
CA GLU A 81 37.06 -3.32 17.67
C GLU A 81 36.11 -3.29 18.88
N GLN A 82 34.82 -3.07 18.63
CA GLN A 82 33.78 -2.87 19.64
C GLN A 82 32.80 -4.04 19.72
N ARG A 83 32.99 -5.08 18.89
CA ARG A 83 32.16 -6.30 18.90
C ARG A 83 32.33 -7.07 20.22
N GLY A 84 31.31 -7.84 20.60
CA GLY A 84 31.28 -8.56 21.87
C GLY A 84 30.93 -7.72 23.10
N ARG A 85 30.86 -6.38 22.98
CA ARG A 85 30.44 -5.46 24.06
C ARG A 85 28.93 -5.32 24.24
N GLY A 86 28.12 -6.07 23.48
CA GLY A 86 26.65 -6.00 23.54
C GLY A 86 26.01 -4.80 22.82
N ILE A 87 26.76 -4.02 22.04
CA ILE A 87 26.26 -2.83 21.32
C ILE A 87 25.12 -3.18 20.36
N GLY A 88 25.24 -4.27 19.60
CA GLY A 88 24.17 -4.70 18.69
C GLY A 88 22.86 -5.00 19.43
N ARG A 89 22.94 -5.59 20.63
CA ARG A 89 21.77 -5.80 21.49
C ARG A 89 21.20 -4.47 21.98
N GLN A 90 22.04 -3.54 22.42
CA GLN A 90 21.58 -2.21 22.84
C GLN A 90 20.88 -1.45 21.71
N LEU A 91 21.39 -1.53 20.47
CA LEU A 91 20.75 -0.92 19.32
C LEU A 91 19.36 -1.53 19.04
N VAL A 92 19.26 -2.86 19.04
CA VAL A 92 17.98 -3.56 18.85
C VAL A 92 17.00 -3.23 19.98
N GLU A 93 17.42 -3.28 21.25
CA GLU A 93 16.58 -2.89 22.38
C GLU A 93 16.18 -1.41 22.32
N GLY A 94 17.08 -0.51 21.88
CA GLY A 94 16.75 0.89 21.66
C GLY A 94 15.66 1.09 20.60
N ILE A 95 15.67 0.30 19.52
CA ILE A 95 14.58 0.31 18.54
C ILE A 95 13.27 -0.16 19.20
N LYS A 96 13.31 -1.21 20.03
CA LYS A 96 12.12 -1.74 20.73
C LYS A 96 11.54 -0.72 21.71
N GLU A 97 12.39 -0.01 22.44
CA GLU A 97 11.99 1.03 23.39
C GLU A 97 11.46 2.28 22.68
N GLN A 98 12.01 2.64 21.52
CA GLN A 98 11.58 3.79 20.74
C GLN A 98 10.28 3.51 19.95
N TYR A 99 10.05 2.26 19.55
CA TYR A 99 8.92 1.85 18.72
C TYR A 99 8.13 0.65 19.27
N PRO A 100 7.68 0.66 20.54
CA PRO A 100 6.92 -0.45 21.13
C PRO A 100 5.56 -0.67 20.43
N GLN A 101 5.05 0.35 19.73
CA GLN A 101 3.83 0.31 18.96
C GLN A 101 3.92 -0.49 17.66
N ARG A 102 5.12 -0.88 17.22
CA ARG A 102 5.32 -1.67 16.01
C ARG A 102 5.25 -3.17 16.34
N LEU A 103 4.86 -3.98 15.36
CA LEU A 103 4.65 -5.41 15.53
C LEU A 103 5.95 -6.18 15.77
N GLY A 104 7.00 -5.80 15.08
CA GLY A 104 8.24 -6.57 15.05
C GLY A 104 9.28 -5.93 14.15
N ILE A 105 10.49 -6.49 14.19
CA ILE A 105 11.61 -6.09 13.37
C ILE A 105 11.91 -7.21 12.38
N LYS A 106 11.86 -6.90 11.09
CA LYS A 106 12.22 -7.80 10.01
C LYS A 106 13.61 -7.43 9.47
N ALA A 107 14.46 -8.42 9.28
CA ALA A 107 15.78 -8.27 8.69
C ALA A 107 16.04 -9.38 7.67
N LYS A 108 16.98 -9.14 6.76
CA LYS A 108 17.51 -10.17 5.86
C LYS A 108 19.03 -10.15 5.88
N CYS A 109 19.62 -11.33 5.82
CA CYS A 109 21.06 -11.50 5.91
C CYS A 109 21.50 -12.59 4.93
N ARG A 110 22.63 -12.39 4.25
CA ARG A 110 23.18 -13.45 3.40
C ARG A 110 23.62 -14.61 4.27
N ARG A 111 23.26 -15.82 3.84
CA ARG A 111 23.57 -17.07 4.53
C ARG A 111 25.08 -17.30 4.68
N ASP A 112 25.84 -16.90 3.66
CA ASP A 112 27.30 -17.06 3.60
C ASP A 112 28.07 -16.14 4.55
N TYR A 113 27.41 -15.17 5.20
CA TYR A 113 28.05 -14.33 6.22
C TYR A 113 28.22 -15.03 7.58
N ASP A 114 27.61 -16.20 7.77
CA ASP A 114 27.68 -16.99 9.02
C ASP A 114 27.25 -16.20 10.27
N LEU A 115 26.27 -15.30 10.11
CA LEU A 115 25.75 -14.43 11.17
C LEU A 115 24.53 -15.00 11.90
N SER A 116 24.12 -16.23 11.60
CA SER A 116 22.95 -16.88 12.21
C SER A 116 23.01 -16.92 13.74
N GLY A 117 24.19 -17.18 14.30
CA GLY A 117 24.39 -17.21 15.76
C GLY A 117 24.13 -15.84 16.41
N MET A 118 24.53 -14.76 15.74
CA MET A 118 24.29 -13.39 16.20
C MET A 118 22.78 -13.09 16.22
N TRP A 119 22.06 -13.32 15.12
CA TRP A 119 20.62 -13.06 15.04
C TRP A 119 19.83 -13.81 16.12
N ARG A 120 20.12 -15.10 16.33
CA ARG A 120 19.54 -15.88 17.42
C ARG A 120 19.83 -15.29 18.80
N SER A 121 21.06 -14.79 19.02
CA SER A 121 21.45 -14.15 20.30
C SER A 121 20.78 -12.80 20.56
N LEU A 122 20.25 -12.17 19.51
CA LEU A 122 19.45 -10.94 19.55
C LEU A 122 17.94 -11.23 19.66
N GLY A 123 17.53 -12.50 19.66
CA GLY A 123 16.14 -12.93 19.80
C GLY A 123 15.39 -13.12 18.48
N PHE A 124 16.05 -12.97 17.33
CA PHE A 124 15.41 -13.18 16.03
C PHE A 124 15.23 -14.66 15.73
N VAL A 125 14.10 -14.99 15.09
CA VAL A 125 13.78 -16.32 14.55
C VAL A 125 13.88 -16.31 13.01
N PRO A 126 14.28 -17.42 12.36
CA PRO A 126 14.27 -17.50 10.90
C PRO A 126 12.86 -17.33 10.31
N ASP A 127 12.74 -16.53 9.25
CA ASP A 127 11.49 -16.14 8.57
C ASP A 127 11.66 -16.25 7.03
N GLY A 128 11.75 -17.47 6.53
CA GLY A 128 11.85 -17.76 5.10
C GLY A 128 13.21 -17.47 4.46
N GLU A 129 13.30 -17.72 3.15
CA GLU A 129 14.52 -17.60 2.35
C GLU A 129 14.23 -16.99 0.98
N VAL A 130 15.11 -16.12 0.49
CA VAL A 130 14.98 -15.52 -0.85
C VAL A 130 16.33 -15.55 -1.56
N ARG A 131 16.31 -15.70 -2.89
CA ARG A 131 17.53 -15.61 -3.70
C ARG A 131 17.94 -14.15 -3.90
N GLY A 132 19.18 -13.81 -3.55
CA GLY A 132 19.73 -12.47 -3.70
C GLY A 132 19.93 -12.06 -5.17
N ARG A 133 19.99 -10.74 -5.41
CA ARG A 133 20.10 -10.13 -6.75
C ARG A 133 21.53 -9.76 -7.18
N GLY A 134 22.50 -10.02 -6.30
CA GLY A 134 23.93 -9.85 -6.60
C GLY A 134 24.39 -10.77 -7.72
N ARG A 135 25.58 -10.50 -8.28
CA ARG A 135 26.16 -11.29 -9.38
C ARG A 135 26.35 -12.77 -9.04
N ASP A 136 26.47 -13.08 -7.75
CA ASP A 136 26.60 -14.43 -7.18
C ASP A 136 25.25 -15.11 -6.93
N GLY A 137 24.17 -14.35 -6.76
CA GLY A 137 22.81 -14.88 -6.58
C GLY A 137 22.62 -15.68 -5.28
N GLU A 138 23.38 -15.34 -4.24
CA GLU A 138 23.42 -16.05 -2.95
C GLU A 138 22.10 -15.98 -2.17
N ILE A 139 21.86 -16.96 -1.29
CA ILE A 139 20.63 -17.05 -0.50
C ILE A 139 20.66 -16.02 0.65
N LEU A 140 19.54 -15.32 0.81
CA LEU A 140 19.24 -14.42 1.92
C LEU A 140 18.29 -15.12 2.89
N ASP A 141 18.73 -15.30 4.14
CA ASP A 141 17.88 -15.76 5.24
C ASP A 141 17.07 -14.59 5.77
N GLY A 142 15.75 -14.77 5.89
CA GLY A 142 14.86 -13.86 6.59
C GLY A 142 14.92 -14.05 8.10
N TRP A 143 14.78 -12.95 8.83
CA TRP A 143 14.82 -12.92 10.30
C TRP A 143 13.70 -12.05 10.83
N TRP A 144 12.97 -12.55 11.81
CA TRP A 144 11.86 -11.86 12.47
C TRP A 144 12.11 -11.76 13.97
N LEU A 145 11.88 -10.58 14.54
CA LEU A 145 11.84 -10.33 15.98
C LEU A 145 10.47 -9.76 16.34
N ASP A 146 9.65 -10.57 17.01
CA ASP A 146 8.36 -10.13 17.54
C ASP A 146 8.54 -9.18 18.74
N LEU A 147 7.77 -8.08 18.78
CA LEU A 147 7.70 -7.17 19.93
C LEU A 147 6.60 -7.58 20.94
N GLY A 148 6.12 -8.81 20.82
CA GLY A 148 5.11 -9.43 21.68
C GLY A 148 3.72 -8.98 21.30
N HIS A 149 3.44 -8.74 20.03
CA HIS A 149 2.09 -8.44 19.55
C HIS A 149 1.41 -9.71 19.03
N PRO A 150 0.08 -9.76 19.02
CA PRO A 150 -0.69 -10.89 18.51
C PRO A 150 -0.14 -11.54 17.21
N ASP A 151 0.10 -12.85 17.18
CA ASP A 151 0.51 -13.63 15.97
C ASP A 151 -0.40 -13.52 14.73
N LEU A 152 -1.59 -12.91 14.86
CA LEU A 152 -2.50 -12.59 13.74
C LEU A 152 -1.79 -11.86 12.58
N PHE A 153 -0.65 -11.23 12.88
CA PHE A 153 0.04 -10.34 11.96
C PHE A 153 1.24 -10.97 11.24
N THR A 154 1.58 -12.23 11.47
CA THR A 154 2.78 -12.87 10.89
C THR A 154 2.62 -13.15 9.38
N GLU A 155 1.39 -13.40 8.92
CA GLU A 155 1.09 -13.74 7.51
C GLU A 155 0.50 -12.58 6.68
N MET A 156 0.21 -11.42 7.29
CA MET A 156 -0.53 -10.31 6.67
C MET A 156 0.27 -9.40 5.70
N GLU A 157 1.31 -9.89 5.00
CA GLU A 157 2.04 -9.06 4.03
C GLU A 157 2.06 -9.66 2.61
N SER A 158 1.76 -8.80 1.64
CA SER A 158 2.13 -8.99 0.25
C SER A 158 3.65 -8.90 0.03
N ASP A 159 4.25 -9.95 -0.55
CA ASP A 159 5.65 -9.97 -1.03
C ASP A 159 5.83 -9.26 -2.40
N ALA A 160 4.84 -8.53 -2.89
CA ALA A 160 4.90 -7.90 -4.21
C ALA A 160 6.03 -6.85 -4.30
N LEU A 161 6.98 -7.10 -5.20
CA LEU A 161 8.13 -6.24 -5.46
C LEU A 161 7.76 -5.00 -6.28
N LEU A 162 8.43 -3.88 -6.04
CA LEU A 162 8.40 -2.74 -6.95
C LEU A 162 9.15 -3.12 -8.24
N VAL A 163 8.44 -3.32 -9.32
CA VAL A 163 9.06 -3.56 -10.64
C VAL A 163 9.54 -2.24 -11.23
N VAL A 164 10.85 -2.05 -11.32
CA VAL A 164 11.49 -0.83 -11.86
C VAL A 164 12.04 -1.12 -13.25
N THR A 165 11.58 -0.35 -14.22
CA THR A 165 12.15 -0.41 -15.58
C THR A 165 13.44 0.38 -15.61
N VAL A 166 14.47 -0.14 -16.28
CA VAL A 166 15.77 0.56 -16.42
C VAL A 166 16.04 0.97 -17.86
N ASP A 167 16.67 2.14 -18.03
CA ASP A 167 17.26 2.53 -19.30
C ASP A 167 18.64 1.90 -19.52
N HIS A 168 19.25 2.16 -20.69
CA HIS A 168 20.58 1.63 -21.00
C HIS A 168 21.68 2.19 -20.09
N GLY A 169 21.59 3.44 -19.62
CA GLY A 169 22.60 4.02 -18.73
C GLY A 169 22.70 3.27 -17.41
N VAL A 170 21.55 3.07 -16.75
CA VAL A 170 21.48 2.31 -15.50
C VAL A 170 21.84 0.83 -15.73
N PHE A 171 21.37 0.23 -16.82
CA PHE A 171 21.70 -1.16 -17.15
C PHE A 171 23.21 -1.36 -17.38
N ALA A 172 23.87 -0.46 -18.10
CA ALA A 172 25.30 -0.52 -18.36
C ALA A 172 26.15 -0.38 -17.08
N ASP A 173 25.72 0.39 -16.09
CA ASP A 173 26.44 0.46 -14.80
C ASP A 173 26.38 -0.84 -14.00
N LEU A 174 25.23 -1.53 -14.08
CA LEU A 174 24.98 -2.78 -13.37
C LEU A 174 25.69 -3.96 -14.05
N ARG A 175 25.63 -3.99 -15.38
CA ARG A 175 25.93 -5.17 -16.21
C ARG A 175 26.97 -4.94 -17.31
N GLY A 176 27.49 -3.73 -17.47
CA GLY A 176 28.55 -3.43 -18.44
C GLY A 176 29.94 -3.86 -17.96
N LEU A 177 30.89 -3.96 -18.89
CA LEU A 177 32.29 -4.27 -18.55
C LEU A 177 33.05 -3.05 -18.02
N ALA A 178 32.59 -1.85 -18.35
CA ALA A 178 33.21 -0.59 -17.94
C ALA A 178 32.72 -0.18 -16.54
N ASP A 179 33.67 0.09 -15.63
CA ASP A 179 33.38 0.67 -14.33
C ASP A 179 33.25 2.20 -14.51
N THR A 180 32.03 2.73 -14.35
CA THR A 180 31.78 4.18 -14.41
C THR A 180 31.84 4.76 -13.00
N ALA A 181 32.43 5.96 -12.85
CA ALA A 181 32.58 6.61 -11.54
C ALA A 181 31.23 6.86 -10.83
N ASP A 182 30.14 6.98 -11.61
CA ASP A 182 28.78 7.23 -11.12
C ASP A 182 27.94 5.93 -11.03
N ALA A 183 28.54 4.74 -11.22
CA ALA A 183 27.82 3.46 -11.17
C ALA A 183 27.29 3.12 -9.77
N GLU A 184 27.81 3.75 -8.72
CA GLU A 184 27.43 3.47 -7.33
C GLU A 184 25.93 3.69 -7.09
N GLU A 185 25.36 4.74 -7.68
CA GLU A 185 23.93 5.04 -7.55
C GLU A 185 23.07 3.92 -8.15
N SER A 186 23.45 3.42 -9.33
CA SER A 186 22.81 2.29 -10.00
C SER A 186 22.99 1.00 -9.20
N ARG A 187 24.20 0.73 -8.70
CA ARG A 187 24.54 -0.48 -7.92
C ARG A 187 23.76 -0.60 -6.62
N ALA A 188 23.35 0.52 -6.03
CA ALA A 188 22.50 0.51 -4.84
C ALA A 188 21.17 -0.22 -5.09
N LEU A 189 20.64 -0.26 -6.32
CA LEU A 189 19.41 -1.01 -6.68
C LEU A 189 19.55 -2.54 -6.55
N GLU A 190 20.79 -3.05 -6.59
CA GLU A 190 21.11 -4.49 -6.44
C GLU A 190 21.68 -4.82 -5.06
N ALA A 191 21.74 -3.86 -4.14
CA ALA A 191 22.18 -4.10 -2.77
C ALA A 191 21.31 -5.16 -2.08
N GLY A 192 21.90 -5.96 -1.19
CA GLY A 192 21.20 -7.08 -0.53
C GLY A 192 19.93 -6.66 0.20
N TRP A 193 19.93 -5.48 0.83
CA TRP A 193 18.77 -4.92 1.53
C TRP A 193 17.63 -4.47 0.59
N MET A 194 17.89 -4.34 -0.71
CA MET A 194 16.87 -4.06 -1.71
C MET A 194 16.21 -5.33 -2.24
N ALA A 195 16.83 -6.52 -2.10
CA ALA A 195 16.56 -7.72 -2.90
C ALA A 195 15.06 -8.07 -3.07
N ASP A 196 14.28 -7.78 -2.04
CA ASP A 196 12.88 -8.12 -1.83
C ASP A 196 11.97 -6.87 -1.75
N LEU A 197 12.46 -5.76 -2.25
CA LEU A 197 11.70 -4.52 -2.42
C LEU A 197 11.58 -4.12 -3.89
N VAL A 198 12.51 -4.54 -4.75
CA VAL A 198 12.57 -4.15 -6.16
C VAL A 198 12.78 -5.36 -7.06
N GLU A 199 12.08 -5.42 -8.20
CA GLU A 199 12.39 -6.29 -9.34
C GLU A 199 12.85 -5.41 -10.50
N LEU A 200 13.98 -5.69 -11.13
CA LEU A 200 14.44 -4.90 -12.28
C LEU A 200 13.87 -5.48 -13.58
N ALA A 201 13.33 -4.60 -14.43
CA ALA A 201 12.73 -4.96 -15.71
C ALA A 201 13.37 -4.18 -16.87
N TYR A 202 13.30 -4.74 -18.07
CA TYR A 202 13.78 -4.09 -19.28
C TYR A 202 12.73 -4.07 -20.40
N THR A 203 12.79 -3.01 -21.19
CA THR A 203 11.89 -2.82 -22.33
C THR A 203 12.51 -3.32 -23.65
N PRO A 204 11.70 -3.53 -24.71
CA PRO A 204 12.21 -3.81 -26.05
C PRO A 204 13.21 -2.75 -26.56
N GLN A 205 13.03 -1.48 -26.21
CA GLN A 205 13.94 -0.39 -26.55
C GLN A 205 15.36 -0.61 -26.00
N LEU A 206 15.52 -1.18 -24.80
CA LEU A 206 16.84 -1.53 -24.27
C LEU A 206 17.55 -2.56 -25.16
N VAL A 207 16.81 -3.55 -25.66
CA VAL A 207 17.37 -4.60 -26.53
C VAL A 207 17.86 -4.00 -27.85
N HIS A 208 17.13 -3.03 -28.41
CA HIS A 208 17.58 -2.30 -29.60
C HIS A 208 18.86 -1.50 -29.33
N GLN A 209 18.95 -0.81 -28.19
CA GLN A 209 20.16 -0.07 -27.84
C GLN A 209 21.38 -0.98 -27.64
N ILE A 210 21.21 -2.13 -26.98
CA ILE A 210 22.29 -3.12 -26.83
C ILE A 210 22.73 -3.65 -28.20
N ARG A 211 21.80 -3.90 -29.14
CA ARG A 211 22.12 -4.34 -30.50
C ARG A 211 23.03 -3.34 -31.22
N ASP A 212 22.77 -2.05 -31.03
CA ASP A 212 23.45 -0.96 -31.74
C ASP A 212 24.81 -0.57 -31.14
N LEU A 213 25.24 -1.25 -30.07
CA LEU A 213 26.59 -1.09 -29.51
C LEU A 213 27.67 -1.49 -30.52
N ALA A 214 28.62 -0.58 -30.75
CA ALA A 214 29.74 -0.77 -31.68
C ALA A 214 30.67 -1.91 -31.26
N HIS A 215 30.92 -2.07 -29.95
CA HIS A 215 31.83 -3.08 -29.41
C HIS A 215 31.14 -4.44 -29.27
N THR A 216 31.63 -5.44 -30.01
CA THR A 216 31.02 -6.78 -30.04
C THR A 216 31.11 -7.52 -28.71
N SER A 217 32.22 -7.38 -27.96
CA SER A 217 32.38 -8.00 -26.64
C SER A 217 31.40 -7.42 -25.62
N GLU A 218 31.27 -6.10 -25.56
CA GLU A 218 30.31 -5.40 -24.69
C GLU A 218 28.88 -5.81 -25.03
N ARG A 219 28.52 -5.81 -26.31
CA ARG A 219 27.21 -6.24 -26.80
C ARG A 219 26.87 -7.67 -26.39
N GLN A 220 27.81 -8.60 -26.54
CA GLN A 220 27.59 -10.00 -26.13
C GLN A 220 27.44 -10.14 -24.61
N HIS A 221 28.26 -9.42 -23.84
CA HIS A 221 28.21 -9.44 -22.38
C HIS A 221 26.87 -8.89 -21.86
N GLN A 222 26.50 -7.69 -22.28
CA GLN A 222 25.25 -7.05 -21.89
C GLN A 222 24.02 -7.86 -22.33
N ARG A 223 24.04 -8.46 -23.53
CA ARG A 223 22.95 -9.33 -23.98
C ARG A 223 22.79 -10.59 -23.13
N ALA A 224 23.89 -11.18 -22.66
CA ALA A 224 23.84 -12.33 -21.75
C ALA A 224 23.29 -11.91 -20.37
N ALA A 225 23.63 -10.71 -19.91
CA ALA A 225 23.20 -10.19 -18.61
C ALA A 225 21.69 -9.86 -18.52
N LEU A 226 20.98 -9.76 -19.65
CA LEU A 226 19.52 -9.54 -19.67
C LEU A 226 18.73 -10.65 -18.97
N THR A 227 19.29 -11.87 -18.83
CA THR A 227 18.58 -12.99 -18.18
C THR A 227 18.29 -12.74 -16.71
N GLY A 228 18.98 -11.79 -16.06
CA GLY A 228 18.75 -11.41 -14.67
C GLY A 228 17.62 -10.39 -14.47
N LEU A 229 16.99 -9.89 -15.54
CA LEU A 229 15.93 -8.89 -15.47
C LEU A 229 14.62 -9.42 -16.08
N ARG A 230 13.50 -8.90 -15.60
CA ARG A 230 12.18 -9.19 -16.16
C ARG A 230 12.03 -8.57 -17.55
N LYS A 231 11.72 -9.41 -18.53
CA LYS A 231 11.42 -8.96 -19.89
C LYS A 231 10.00 -8.39 -19.97
N LEU A 232 9.86 -7.16 -20.46
CA LEU A 232 8.55 -6.59 -20.80
C LEU A 232 8.22 -6.87 -22.27
N SER A 233 6.93 -7.06 -22.56
CA SER A 233 6.43 -7.29 -23.93
C SER A 233 5.10 -6.55 -24.12
N PRO A 234 5.14 -5.20 -24.14
CA PRO A 234 3.95 -4.39 -24.39
C PRO A 234 3.45 -4.54 -25.83
N ASP A 235 2.17 -4.28 -26.06
CA ASP A 235 1.59 -4.26 -27.40
C ASP A 235 2.19 -3.12 -28.24
N SER A 236 2.73 -3.47 -29.42
CA SER A 236 3.40 -2.51 -30.29
C SER A 236 2.49 -1.40 -30.79
N ALA A 237 1.21 -1.70 -31.05
CA ALA A 237 0.27 -0.69 -31.54
C ALA A 237 -0.01 0.36 -30.47
N ALA A 238 -0.30 -0.08 -29.24
CA ALA A 238 -0.49 0.80 -28.09
C ALA A 238 0.76 1.64 -27.79
N VAL A 239 1.96 1.08 -27.93
CA VAL A 239 3.23 1.81 -27.74
C VAL A 239 3.42 2.91 -28.76
N ASP A 240 3.11 2.66 -30.03
CA ASP A 240 3.28 3.64 -31.11
C ASP A 240 2.29 4.82 -30.96
N GLU A 241 1.04 4.53 -30.56
CA GLU A 241 0.04 5.54 -30.19
C GLU A 241 0.51 6.39 -29.01
N ARG A 242 0.91 5.75 -27.90
CA ARG A 242 1.40 6.45 -26.70
C ARG A 242 2.66 7.28 -26.98
N SER A 243 3.55 6.79 -27.84
CA SER A 243 4.76 7.52 -28.23
C SER A 243 4.42 8.80 -28.99
N SER A 244 3.38 8.77 -29.81
CA SER A 244 2.90 9.92 -30.58
C SER A 244 2.23 10.95 -29.68
N GLU A 245 1.41 10.52 -28.72
CA GLU A 245 0.84 11.43 -27.70
C GLU A 245 1.92 12.12 -26.87
N LEU A 246 2.92 11.37 -26.40
CA LEU A 246 4.07 11.90 -25.67
C LEU A 246 4.83 12.92 -26.51
N LEU A 247 5.06 12.66 -27.80
CA LEU A 247 5.77 13.57 -28.68
C LEU A 247 5.01 14.90 -28.86
N VAL A 248 3.69 14.84 -29.04
CA VAL A 248 2.84 16.03 -29.13
C VAL A 248 2.90 16.84 -27.84
N ALA A 249 2.73 16.18 -26.69
CA ALA A 249 2.75 16.85 -25.39
C ALA A 249 4.12 17.49 -25.09
N VAL A 250 5.22 16.80 -25.39
CA VAL A 250 6.58 17.31 -25.20
C VAL A 250 6.85 18.55 -26.07
N THR A 251 6.39 18.53 -27.32
CA THR A 251 6.56 19.67 -28.24
C THR A 251 5.76 20.91 -27.77
N GLN A 252 4.63 20.69 -27.08
CA GLN A 252 3.80 21.76 -26.52
C GLN A 252 4.34 22.30 -25.19
N ALA A 253 4.79 21.41 -24.31
CA ALA A 253 5.23 21.75 -22.96
C ALA A 253 6.67 22.28 -22.92
N ILE A 254 7.54 21.86 -23.85
CA ILE A 254 8.97 22.22 -23.87
C ILE A 254 9.33 22.76 -25.27
N PRO A 255 9.08 24.05 -25.55
CA PRO A 255 9.29 24.64 -26.89
C PRO A 255 10.74 24.59 -27.39
N GLU A 256 11.71 24.46 -26.47
CA GLU A 256 13.14 24.44 -26.75
C GLU A 256 13.69 23.04 -27.08
N VAL A 257 12.86 21.99 -27.06
CA VAL A 257 13.32 20.62 -27.28
C VAL A 257 13.40 20.31 -28.78
N THR A 258 14.55 19.82 -29.23
CA THR A 258 14.74 19.41 -30.63
C THR A 258 14.11 18.03 -30.86
N VAL A 259 13.22 17.93 -31.85
CA VAL A 259 12.58 16.65 -32.21
C VAL A 259 13.50 15.83 -33.14
N ASP A 260 14.50 15.17 -32.55
CA ASP A 260 15.46 14.31 -33.25
C ASP A 260 15.17 12.81 -33.05
N ALA A 261 16.05 11.95 -33.58
CA ALA A 261 15.96 10.51 -33.37
C ALA A 261 16.19 10.14 -31.90
N GLU A 262 17.03 10.91 -31.21
CA GLU A 262 17.46 10.65 -29.84
C GLU A 262 16.28 10.79 -28.86
N LEU A 263 15.52 11.89 -28.97
CA LEU A 263 14.29 12.12 -28.22
C LEU A 263 13.27 11.00 -28.42
N ARG A 264 13.07 10.54 -29.65
CA ARG A 264 12.11 9.46 -29.95
C ARG A 264 12.46 8.16 -29.23
N LEU A 265 13.75 7.82 -29.12
CA LEU A 265 14.20 6.64 -28.37
C LEU A 265 13.89 6.77 -26.87
N ARG A 266 13.96 7.98 -26.31
CA ARG A 266 13.65 8.26 -24.88
C ARG A 266 12.16 8.14 -24.60
N LEU A 267 11.34 8.77 -25.45
CA LEU A 267 9.89 8.66 -25.35
C LEU A 267 9.43 7.21 -25.48
N ARG A 268 10.14 6.39 -26.27
CA ARG A 268 9.83 4.97 -26.39
C ARG A 268 10.05 4.19 -25.10
N TYR A 269 11.08 4.49 -24.30
CA TYR A 269 11.22 3.90 -22.96
C TYR A 269 10.01 4.20 -22.07
N VAL A 270 9.54 5.44 -22.08
CA VAL A 270 8.37 5.87 -21.31
C VAL A 270 7.10 5.17 -21.80
N ALA A 271 6.87 5.14 -23.10
CA ALA A 271 5.71 4.49 -23.71
C ALA A 271 5.69 2.98 -23.44
N GLU A 272 6.81 2.28 -23.64
CA GLU A 272 6.92 0.85 -23.39
C GLU A 272 6.71 0.50 -21.90
N THR A 273 7.23 1.33 -20.99
CA THR A 273 7.00 1.18 -19.54
C THR A 273 5.51 1.31 -19.20
N SER A 274 4.87 2.37 -19.72
CA SER A 274 3.44 2.65 -19.51
C SER A 274 2.55 1.54 -20.06
N CYS A 275 2.76 1.13 -21.31
CA CYS A 275 1.98 0.08 -21.98
C CYS A 275 2.22 -1.32 -21.37
N ALA A 276 3.34 -1.53 -20.68
CA ALA A 276 3.59 -2.73 -19.88
C ALA A 276 2.90 -2.71 -18.51
N GLY A 277 2.15 -1.64 -18.18
CA GLY A 277 1.47 -1.46 -16.90
C GLY A 277 2.39 -1.03 -15.76
N LEU A 278 3.65 -0.66 -16.03
CA LEU A 278 4.61 -0.22 -15.02
C LEU A 278 4.65 1.30 -14.89
N GLN A 279 5.15 1.77 -13.75
CA GLN A 279 5.04 3.17 -13.36
C GLN A 279 6.38 3.84 -13.05
N VAL A 280 7.47 3.08 -12.99
CA VAL A 280 8.78 3.60 -12.59
C VAL A 280 9.81 3.25 -13.67
N LEU A 281 10.44 4.30 -14.18
CA LEU A 281 11.60 4.22 -15.07
C LEU A 281 12.80 4.85 -14.36
N ALA A 282 13.79 4.04 -14.00
CA ALA A 282 15.06 4.49 -13.47
C ALA A 282 16.01 4.87 -14.61
N THR A 283 16.56 6.07 -14.55
CA THR A 283 17.45 6.62 -15.58
C THR A 283 18.51 7.53 -14.97
N ARG A 284 19.66 7.63 -15.64
CA ARG A 284 20.64 8.70 -15.42
C ARG A 284 20.76 9.65 -16.61
N ASP A 285 19.94 9.47 -17.65
CA ASP A 285 19.92 10.33 -18.83
C ASP A 285 19.26 11.69 -18.49
N PRO A 286 20.00 12.81 -18.54
CA PRO A 286 19.45 14.13 -18.24
C PRO A 286 18.25 14.50 -19.13
N LEU A 287 18.19 13.98 -20.36
CA LEU A 287 17.08 14.23 -21.27
C LEU A 287 15.81 13.53 -20.77
N LEU A 288 15.89 12.28 -20.30
CA LEU A 288 14.74 11.59 -19.71
C LEU A 288 14.26 12.30 -18.45
N SER A 289 15.18 12.74 -17.58
CA SER A 289 14.83 13.49 -16.36
C SER A 289 14.08 14.80 -16.68
N ARG A 290 14.42 15.49 -17.76
CA ARG A 290 13.70 16.69 -18.22
C ARG A 290 12.28 16.39 -18.73
N LEU A 291 11.98 15.15 -19.08
CA LEU A 291 10.67 14.72 -19.58
C LEU A 291 9.76 14.19 -18.46
N ALA A 292 10.21 14.21 -17.20
CA ALA A 292 9.51 13.58 -16.07
C ALA A 292 8.06 14.08 -15.90
N ASP A 293 7.83 15.39 -15.99
CA ASP A 293 6.48 15.97 -15.84
C ASP A 293 5.54 15.47 -16.95
N VAL A 294 5.99 15.52 -18.21
CA VAL A 294 5.19 15.07 -19.36
C VAL A 294 4.98 13.56 -19.34
N ALA A 295 6.01 12.79 -18.96
CA ALA A 295 5.93 11.35 -18.79
C ALA A 295 4.91 10.96 -17.70
N TRP A 296 4.84 11.73 -16.61
CA TRP A 296 3.86 11.54 -15.57
C TRP A 296 2.45 11.92 -16.03
N GLU A 297 2.27 13.07 -16.66
CA GLU A 297 0.94 13.55 -17.08
C GLU A 297 0.28 12.66 -18.13
N ILE A 298 1.05 12.25 -19.16
CA ILE A 298 0.51 11.54 -20.32
C ILE A 298 0.57 10.02 -20.14
N ALA A 299 1.71 9.51 -19.68
CA ALA A 299 1.98 8.08 -19.64
C ALA A 299 1.90 7.50 -18.22
N ARG A 300 1.71 8.35 -17.19
CA ARG A 300 1.71 7.96 -15.78
C ARG A 300 2.99 7.20 -15.38
N VAL A 301 4.14 7.56 -15.97
CA VAL A 301 5.44 6.98 -15.65
C VAL A 301 6.29 8.00 -14.91
N ARG A 302 6.75 7.63 -13.72
CA ARG A 302 7.74 8.37 -12.93
C ARG A 302 9.13 8.08 -13.49
N VAL A 303 9.71 9.10 -14.11
CA VAL A 303 11.11 9.07 -14.54
C VAL A 303 11.96 9.59 -13.39
N VAL A 304 12.78 8.71 -12.82
CA VAL A 304 13.50 8.98 -11.57
C VAL A 304 14.94 8.49 -11.65
N SER A 305 15.82 9.05 -10.81
CA SER A 305 17.17 8.52 -10.68
C SER A 305 17.19 7.23 -9.83
N PRO A 306 18.24 6.39 -9.94
CA PRO A 306 18.39 5.22 -9.09
C PRO A 306 18.36 5.55 -7.59
N SER A 307 18.95 6.70 -7.17
CA SER A 307 18.90 7.13 -5.77
C SER A 307 17.47 7.43 -5.31
N THR A 308 16.65 8.10 -6.11
CA THR A 308 15.23 8.33 -5.78
C THR A 308 14.49 7.01 -5.58
N VAL A 309 14.77 5.98 -6.38
CA VAL A 309 14.18 4.65 -6.18
C VAL A 309 14.59 4.07 -4.82
N THR A 310 15.87 4.12 -4.46
CA THR A 310 16.34 3.60 -3.16
C THR A 310 15.75 4.36 -1.97
N LEU A 311 15.57 5.67 -2.09
CA LEU A 311 15.05 6.55 -1.04
C LEU A 311 13.55 6.40 -0.84
N HIS A 312 12.79 6.23 -1.93
CA HIS A 312 11.34 6.23 -1.94
C HIS A 312 10.75 4.87 -2.29
N VAL A 313 11.50 3.78 -2.09
CA VAL A 313 11.10 2.43 -2.52
C VAL A 313 9.73 2.02 -1.97
N ASP A 314 9.46 2.31 -0.69
CA ASP A 314 8.20 1.94 -0.04
C ASP A 314 7.02 2.76 -0.61
N GLU A 315 7.24 4.04 -0.91
CA GLU A 315 6.23 4.93 -1.51
C GLU A 315 5.96 4.59 -2.99
N LEU A 316 7.01 4.28 -3.75
CA LEU A 316 6.94 3.87 -5.15
C LEU A 316 6.30 2.50 -5.29
N ARG A 317 6.67 1.53 -4.44
CA ARG A 317 6.05 0.21 -4.36
C ARG A 317 4.56 0.34 -4.15
N GLN A 318 4.14 1.10 -3.14
CA GLN A 318 2.73 1.33 -2.86
C GLN A 318 1.97 1.98 -4.02
N ALA A 319 2.57 2.98 -4.68
CA ALA A 319 1.96 3.63 -5.84
C ALA A 319 1.78 2.68 -7.02
N GLN A 320 2.74 1.77 -7.24
CA GLN A 320 2.66 0.80 -8.34
C GLN A 320 1.65 -0.33 -8.07
N VAL A 321 1.69 -0.88 -6.85
CA VAL A 321 0.88 -2.00 -6.37
C VAL A 321 -0.60 -1.63 -6.27
N TYR A 322 -0.91 -0.39 -5.89
CA TYR A 322 -2.27 0.04 -5.64
C TYR A 322 -2.63 1.33 -6.39
N ARG A 323 -3.49 1.20 -7.41
CA ARG A 323 -3.88 2.25 -8.36
C ARG A 323 -5.39 2.54 -8.33
N PRO A 324 -5.92 3.04 -7.20
CA PRO A 324 -7.34 3.36 -7.09
C PRO A 324 -7.77 4.43 -8.09
N ALA A 325 -6.87 5.36 -8.46
CA ALA A 325 -7.10 6.38 -9.48
C ALA A 325 -7.48 5.81 -10.85
N ASP A 326 -6.85 4.73 -11.27
CA ASP A 326 -7.08 4.15 -12.60
C ASP A 326 -8.41 3.36 -12.64
N LEU A 327 -8.91 2.86 -11.49
CA LEU A 327 -10.28 2.35 -11.36
C LEU A 327 -11.33 3.47 -11.47
N MET A 328 -10.97 4.69 -11.05
CA MET A 328 -11.88 5.83 -11.09
C MET A 328 -12.01 6.43 -12.50
N GLY A 329 -11.04 6.17 -13.39
CA GLY A 329 -11.12 6.56 -14.80
C GLY A 329 -11.95 5.60 -15.66
N THR A 330 -12.40 4.47 -15.11
CA THR A 330 -13.05 3.39 -15.85
C THR A 330 -14.49 3.24 -15.40
N GLU A 331 -15.45 3.42 -16.32
CA GLU A 331 -16.85 3.09 -16.03
C GLU A 331 -16.93 1.58 -15.76
N PHE A 332 -17.49 1.17 -14.63
CA PHE A 332 -17.72 -0.25 -14.36
C PHE A 332 -19.19 -0.51 -14.13
N ARG A 333 -19.69 -1.60 -14.71
CA ARG A 333 -21.07 -2.04 -14.56
C ARG A 333 -21.10 -3.43 -13.97
N SER A 334 -21.80 -3.58 -12.84
CA SER A 334 -22.15 -4.88 -12.31
C SER A 334 -23.41 -5.40 -12.99
N GLY A 335 -23.43 -6.68 -13.33
CA GLY A 335 -24.61 -7.37 -13.83
C GLY A 335 -24.58 -8.85 -13.44
N GLU A 336 -25.77 -9.45 -13.33
CA GLU A 336 -25.88 -10.89 -13.13
C GLU A 336 -25.37 -11.65 -14.37
N VAL A 337 -24.74 -12.80 -14.15
CA VAL A 337 -24.33 -13.68 -15.25
C VAL A 337 -25.57 -14.33 -15.88
N ALA A 338 -25.82 -14.01 -17.15
CA ALA A 338 -26.89 -14.65 -17.92
C ALA A 338 -26.60 -16.15 -18.12
N PRO A 339 -27.62 -17.03 -17.99
CA PRO A 339 -27.45 -18.45 -18.31
C PRO A 339 -26.98 -18.66 -19.75
N GLY A 340 -25.92 -19.43 -19.96
CA GLY A 340 -25.35 -19.75 -21.28
C GLY A 340 -24.10 -18.96 -21.67
N ALA A 341 -23.77 -17.87 -20.96
CA ALA A 341 -22.58 -17.05 -21.22
C ALA A 341 -21.28 -17.63 -20.61
N GLU A 342 -21.36 -18.77 -19.93
CA GLU A 342 -20.24 -19.33 -19.13
C GLU A 342 -19.00 -19.66 -19.97
N ASN A 343 -19.19 -20.19 -21.19
CA ASN A 343 -18.09 -20.53 -22.09
C ASN A 343 -17.36 -19.29 -22.63
N GLU A 344 -18.07 -18.17 -22.79
CA GLU A 344 -17.48 -16.93 -23.26
C GLU A 344 -16.64 -16.29 -22.14
N LEU A 345 -17.09 -16.38 -20.88
CA LEU A 345 -16.40 -15.83 -19.71
C LEU A 345 -15.03 -16.47 -19.48
N VAL A 346 -14.89 -17.77 -19.75
CA VAL A 346 -13.64 -18.54 -19.61
C VAL A 346 -12.49 -17.92 -20.40
N ALA A 347 -12.77 -17.30 -21.54
CA ALA A 347 -11.75 -16.70 -22.41
C ALA A 347 -11.16 -15.38 -21.86
N PHE A 348 -11.84 -14.74 -20.91
CA PHE A 348 -11.44 -13.43 -20.38
C PHE A 348 -10.67 -13.50 -19.06
N PHE A 349 -10.76 -14.62 -18.34
CA PHE A 349 -10.05 -14.81 -17.09
C PHE A 349 -8.77 -15.62 -17.34
N HIS A 350 -7.62 -15.09 -16.90
CA HIS A 350 -6.36 -15.82 -17.02
C HIS A 350 -6.42 -17.10 -16.17
N GLN A 351 -6.27 -18.23 -16.86
CA GLN A 351 -6.18 -19.54 -16.24
C GLN A 351 -4.70 -19.78 -15.89
N THR A 352 -4.29 -19.43 -14.67
CA THR A 352 -2.97 -19.80 -14.16
C THR A 352 -3.00 -21.24 -13.63
N GLY A 353 -2.15 -22.10 -14.21
CA GLY A 353 -2.04 -23.53 -13.87
C GLY A 353 -2.93 -24.44 -14.73
N GLY A 354 -2.97 -25.74 -14.38
CA GLY A 354 -3.70 -26.78 -15.14
C GLY A 354 -5.22 -26.81 -14.94
N ASP A 355 -5.87 -25.67 -14.70
CA ASP A 355 -7.32 -25.56 -14.80
C ASP A 355 -7.63 -25.45 -16.30
N ASP A 356 -8.18 -26.50 -16.92
CA ASP A 356 -8.63 -26.36 -18.30
C ASP A 356 -9.92 -25.51 -18.32
N GLY A 357 -10.08 -24.68 -19.34
CA GLY A 357 -11.26 -23.81 -19.45
C GLY A 357 -12.60 -24.55 -19.40
N SER A 358 -12.60 -25.86 -19.70
CA SER A 358 -13.77 -26.73 -19.62
C SER A 358 -14.18 -26.98 -18.16
N ALA A 359 -13.23 -27.28 -17.28
CA ALA A 359 -13.45 -27.52 -15.86
C ALA A 359 -13.99 -26.26 -15.16
N PHE A 360 -13.49 -25.09 -15.51
CA PHE A 360 -14.03 -23.82 -15.00
C PHE A 360 -15.46 -23.56 -15.48
N ALA A 361 -15.75 -23.79 -16.76
CA ALA A 361 -17.10 -23.65 -17.32
C ALA A 361 -18.08 -24.66 -16.70
N GLU A 362 -17.67 -25.90 -16.46
CA GLU A 362 -18.46 -26.92 -15.76
C GLU A 362 -18.77 -26.52 -14.33
N ARG A 363 -17.78 -25.99 -13.60
CA ARG A 363 -17.96 -25.47 -12.24
C ARG A 363 -18.98 -24.33 -12.22
N LEU A 364 -18.84 -23.33 -13.11
CA LEU A 364 -19.78 -22.21 -13.19
C LEU A 364 -21.20 -22.67 -13.57
N ARG A 365 -21.32 -23.68 -14.44
CA ARG A 365 -22.61 -24.33 -14.76
C ARG A 365 -23.17 -25.12 -13.58
N SER A 366 -22.34 -25.78 -12.78
CA SER A 366 -22.80 -26.55 -11.62
C SER A 366 -23.49 -25.67 -10.57
N LEU A 367 -23.09 -24.40 -10.47
CA LEU A 367 -23.74 -23.40 -9.63
C LEU A 367 -25.18 -23.04 -10.08
N ASN A 368 -25.61 -23.41 -11.29
CA ASN A 368 -26.99 -23.22 -11.76
C ASN A 368 -27.96 -24.35 -11.31
N GLY A 369 -27.43 -25.53 -10.97
CA GLY A 369 -28.22 -26.76 -10.82
C GLY A 369 -28.37 -27.28 -9.39
N GLY A 370 -27.86 -26.54 -8.40
CA GLY A 370 -27.83 -26.97 -6.99
C GLY A 370 -29.06 -26.58 -6.16
N ALA A 371 -29.19 -27.16 -4.97
CA ALA A 371 -30.17 -26.76 -3.95
C ALA A 371 -29.84 -25.38 -3.33
N VAL A 372 -28.61 -24.90 -3.49
CA VAL A 372 -28.12 -23.62 -2.99
C VAL A 372 -28.32 -22.54 -4.07
N ALA A 373 -28.98 -21.45 -3.70
CA ALA A 373 -29.22 -20.31 -4.59
C ALA A 373 -27.97 -19.41 -4.67
N TRP A 374 -27.05 -19.74 -5.57
CA TRP A 374 -25.84 -18.95 -5.81
C TRP A 374 -26.15 -17.65 -6.53
N ARG A 375 -25.67 -16.52 -5.99
CA ARG A 375 -25.66 -15.25 -6.71
C ARG A 375 -24.34 -15.10 -7.46
N ARG A 376 -24.42 -14.73 -8.73
CA ARG A 376 -23.26 -14.64 -9.63
C ARG A 376 -23.21 -13.23 -10.19
N GLU A 377 -22.15 -12.52 -9.86
CA GLU A 377 -21.97 -11.13 -10.24
C GLU A 377 -20.76 -10.99 -11.16
N LEU A 378 -20.96 -10.27 -12.25
CA LEU A 378 -19.95 -10.00 -13.27
C LEU A 378 -19.75 -8.49 -13.37
N LEU A 379 -18.51 -8.07 -13.13
CA LEU A 379 -18.10 -6.69 -13.37
C LEU A 379 -17.57 -6.55 -14.80
N ARG A 380 -18.01 -5.50 -15.48
CA ARG A 380 -17.57 -5.12 -16.83
C ARG A 380 -16.99 -3.72 -16.83
N ASP A 381 -16.00 -3.46 -17.68
CA ASP A 381 -15.48 -2.12 -17.94
C ASP A 381 -16.43 -1.29 -18.83
N GLY A 382 -16.03 -0.04 -19.11
CA GLY A 382 -16.82 0.91 -19.91
C GLY A 382 -16.95 0.51 -21.39
N GLN A 383 -16.13 -0.45 -21.84
CA GLN A 383 -16.21 -1.05 -23.16
C GLN A 383 -17.06 -2.34 -23.16
N GLY A 384 -17.60 -2.73 -22.01
CA GLY A 384 -18.42 -3.92 -21.82
C GLY A 384 -17.64 -5.22 -21.64
N ARG A 385 -16.31 -5.16 -21.53
CA ARG A 385 -15.44 -6.33 -21.36
C ARG A 385 -15.49 -6.80 -19.90
N PRO A 386 -15.58 -8.11 -19.63
CA PRO A 386 -15.60 -8.63 -18.27
C PRO A 386 -14.22 -8.46 -17.61
N ILE A 387 -14.21 -7.94 -16.38
CA ILE A 387 -12.98 -7.66 -15.61
C ILE A 387 -12.91 -8.42 -14.29
N ALA A 388 -14.05 -8.81 -13.71
CA ALA A 388 -14.11 -9.63 -12.51
C ALA A 388 -15.40 -10.47 -12.46
N LEU A 389 -15.31 -11.65 -11.87
CA LEU A 389 -16.41 -12.57 -11.65
C LEU A 389 -16.32 -13.12 -10.24
N TYR A 390 -17.41 -13.03 -9.49
CA TYR A 390 -17.53 -13.72 -8.22
C TYR A 390 -18.91 -14.35 -8.07
N ALA A 391 -18.95 -15.45 -7.32
CA ALA A 391 -20.18 -16.12 -6.95
C ALA A 391 -20.21 -16.31 -5.45
N TRP A 392 -21.38 -16.15 -4.84
CA TRP A 392 -21.54 -16.27 -3.40
C TRP A 392 -22.89 -16.83 -3.00
N ALA A 393 -22.94 -17.45 -1.82
CA ALA A 393 -24.15 -17.84 -1.12
C ALA A 393 -23.94 -17.75 0.39
N LEU A 394 -25.03 -17.53 1.13
CA LEU A 394 -25.02 -17.59 2.58
C LEU A 394 -25.40 -19.01 3.02
N ASP A 395 -24.51 -19.65 3.78
CA ASP A 395 -24.76 -20.94 4.43
C ASP A 395 -24.72 -20.75 5.96
N GLY A 396 -25.89 -20.68 6.58
CA GLY A 396 -26.03 -20.33 7.99
C GLY A 396 -25.46 -18.94 8.28
N ARG A 397 -24.32 -18.90 8.98
CA ARG A 397 -23.55 -17.66 9.28
C ARG A 397 -22.23 -17.56 8.51
N THR A 398 -22.02 -18.43 7.53
CA THR A 398 -20.82 -18.40 6.68
C THR A 398 -21.19 -17.92 5.28
N LEU A 399 -20.50 -16.87 4.81
CA LEU A 399 -20.56 -16.46 3.42
C LEU A 399 -19.59 -17.32 2.61
N VAL A 400 -20.12 -18.20 1.76
CA VAL A 400 -19.32 -19.08 0.92
C VAL A 400 -19.13 -18.44 -0.45
N VAL A 401 -17.89 -18.31 -0.89
CA VAL A 401 -17.49 -17.71 -2.17
C VAL A 401 -16.70 -18.73 -2.99
N PRO A 402 -17.36 -19.60 -3.79
CA PRO A 402 -16.70 -20.66 -4.55
C PRO A 402 -15.95 -20.17 -5.79
N VAL A 403 -16.18 -18.92 -6.21
CA VAL A 403 -15.53 -18.31 -7.37
C VAL A 403 -15.17 -16.87 -7.03
N LEU A 404 -13.89 -16.53 -7.19
CA LEU A 404 -13.38 -15.15 -7.13
C LEU A 404 -12.26 -15.00 -8.17
N ARG A 405 -12.59 -14.41 -9.33
CA ARG A 405 -11.69 -14.28 -10.47
C ARG A 405 -11.60 -12.86 -10.98
N THR A 406 -10.37 -12.45 -11.29
CA THR A 406 -10.03 -11.18 -11.92
C THR A 406 -9.40 -11.46 -13.28
N ALA A 407 -9.77 -10.67 -14.29
CA ALA A 407 -9.08 -10.73 -15.57
C ALA A 407 -7.67 -10.15 -15.41
N SER A 408 -6.68 -10.67 -16.13
CA SER A 408 -5.37 -10.00 -16.10
C SER A 408 -5.49 -8.68 -16.82
N HIS A 409 -5.35 -7.65 -16.01
CA HIS A 409 -5.54 -6.26 -16.36
C HIS A 409 -4.48 -5.47 -15.57
N PRO A 410 -4.01 -4.32 -16.05
CA PRO A 410 -3.11 -3.45 -15.28
C PRO A 410 -3.64 -3.07 -13.88
N LEU A 411 -4.95 -3.26 -13.65
CA LEU A 411 -5.64 -2.95 -12.38
C LEU A 411 -6.04 -4.18 -11.58
N GLU A 412 -5.56 -5.37 -11.95
CA GLU A 412 -5.94 -6.64 -11.31
C GLU A 412 -5.80 -6.59 -9.79
N GLU A 413 -4.70 -6.02 -9.28
CA GLU A 413 -4.48 -5.92 -7.83
C GLU A 413 -5.44 -4.98 -7.13
N THR A 414 -5.74 -3.85 -7.76
CA THR A 414 -6.67 -2.88 -7.18
C THR A 414 -8.10 -3.43 -7.22
N LEU A 415 -8.47 -4.15 -8.29
CA LEU A 415 -9.73 -4.88 -8.41
C LEU A 415 -9.84 -5.99 -7.36
N ALA A 416 -8.79 -6.79 -7.15
CA ALA A 416 -8.80 -7.87 -6.17
C ALA A 416 -9.05 -7.34 -4.75
N ARG A 417 -8.33 -6.29 -4.33
CA ARG A 417 -8.51 -5.63 -3.03
C ARG A 417 -9.92 -5.04 -2.88
N GLN A 418 -10.47 -4.49 -3.96
CA GLN A 418 -11.82 -3.95 -3.96
C GLN A 418 -12.86 -5.07 -3.78
N LEU A 419 -12.73 -6.17 -4.51
CA LEU A 419 -13.63 -7.32 -4.44
C LEU A 419 -13.61 -7.97 -3.07
N LEU A 420 -12.43 -8.14 -2.47
CA LEU A 420 -12.29 -8.68 -1.11
C LEU A 420 -13.04 -7.82 -0.08
N PHE A 421 -12.90 -6.50 -0.17
CA PHE A 421 -13.64 -5.58 0.70
C PHE A 421 -15.16 -5.59 0.42
N LEU A 422 -15.58 -5.65 -0.85
CA LEU A 422 -16.98 -5.80 -1.23
C LEU A 422 -17.58 -7.08 -0.64
N ILE A 423 -16.86 -8.19 -0.69
CA ILE A 423 -17.27 -9.47 -0.10
C ILE A 423 -17.39 -9.35 1.42
N LYS A 424 -16.46 -8.66 2.11
CA LYS A 424 -16.59 -8.38 3.54
C LYS A 424 -17.86 -7.60 3.87
N ARG A 425 -18.13 -6.53 3.13
CA ARG A 425 -19.34 -5.73 3.29
C ARG A 425 -20.60 -6.56 3.05
N LEU A 426 -20.60 -7.36 2.00
CA LEU A 426 -21.71 -8.25 1.66
C LEU A 426 -21.95 -9.30 2.74
N GLY A 427 -20.88 -9.87 3.31
CA GLY A 427 -20.96 -10.80 4.43
C GLY A 427 -21.60 -10.13 5.65
N ARG A 428 -21.18 -8.92 6.01
CA ARG A 428 -21.78 -8.15 7.11
C ARG A 428 -23.26 -7.85 6.85
N ASP A 429 -23.60 -7.38 5.65
CA ASP A 429 -24.99 -7.05 5.28
C ASP A 429 -25.90 -8.29 5.31
N CYS A 430 -25.35 -9.48 5.03
CA CYS A 430 -26.05 -10.75 5.13
C CYS A 430 -26.04 -11.36 6.55
N GLY A 431 -25.37 -10.74 7.52
CA GLY A 431 -25.23 -11.25 8.89
C GLY A 431 -24.30 -12.47 9.03
N ALA A 432 -23.34 -12.62 8.12
CA ALA A 432 -22.30 -13.64 8.23
C ALA A 432 -21.27 -13.25 9.32
N GLU A 433 -20.74 -14.27 9.99
CA GLU A 433 -19.67 -14.16 10.97
C GLU A 433 -18.32 -14.66 10.39
N ILE A 434 -18.38 -15.49 9.34
CA ILE A 434 -17.20 -16.05 8.65
C ILE A 434 -17.38 -15.88 7.14
N ILE A 435 -16.29 -15.56 6.44
CA ILE A 435 -16.22 -15.61 4.98
C ILE A 435 -15.27 -16.73 4.60
N ARG A 436 -15.70 -17.60 3.67
CA ARG A 436 -14.90 -18.68 3.13
C ARG A 436 -14.84 -18.59 1.62
N ILE A 437 -13.68 -18.22 1.10
CA ILE A 437 -13.38 -18.25 -0.33
C ILE A 437 -12.80 -19.63 -0.64
N SER A 438 -13.64 -20.49 -1.22
CA SER A 438 -13.30 -21.86 -1.59
C SER A 438 -12.96 -22.02 -3.07
N ASP A 439 -12.65 -20.90 -3.75
CA ASP A 439 -12.05 -20.95 -5.07
C ASP A 439 -10.70 -21.69 -4.95
N PRO A 440 -10.48 -22.80 -5.67
CA PRO A 440 -9.23 -23.56 -5.54
C PRO A 440 -8.05 -22.91 -6.25
N ARG A 441 -8.28 -21.90 -7.09
CA ARG A 441 -7.22 -21.24 -7.88
C ARG A 441 -7.44 -19.73 -7.96
N PRO A 442 -7.59 -18.98 -6.85
CA PRO A 442 -7.60 -17.52 -6.94
C PRO A 442 -6.30 -17.05 -7.59
N SER A 443 -6.34 -15.89 -8.27
CA SER A 443 -5.11 -15.33 -8.84
C SER A 443 -4.10 -15.06 -7.71
N GLU A 444 -2.79 -15.16 -8.02
CA GLU A 444 -1.74 -14.90 -7.02
C GLU A 444 -1.87 -13.48 -6.45
N THR A 445 -2.31 -12.54 -7.28
CA THR A 445 -2.67 -11.18 -6.88
C THR A 445 -3.82 -11.16 -5.88
N ALA A 446 -4.87 -11.94 -6.08
CA ALA A 446 -5.98 -12.03 -5.13
C ALA A 446 -5.58 -12.67 -3.80
N LYS A 447 -4.74 -13.72 -3.82
CA LYS A 447 -4.20 -14.32 -2.58
C LYS A 447 -3.36 -13.31 -1.80
N SER A 448 -2.47 -12.61 -2.49
CA SER A 448 -1.60 -11.60 -1.89
C SER A 448 -2.41 -10.43 -1.31
N ALA A 449 -3.44 -9.98 -2.01
CA ALA A 449 -4.37 -8.95 -1.52
C ALA A 449 -5.21 -9.41 -0.32
N ALA A 450 -5.56 -10.70 -0.24
CA ALA A 450 -6.39 -11.26 0.82
C ALA A 450 -5.68 -11.22 2.17
N ALA A 451 -4.38 -11.52 2.21
CA ALA A 451 -3.56 -11.45 3.42
C ALA A 451 -3.58 -10.05 4.06
N ASP A 452 -3.40 -8.99 3.24
CA ASP A 452 -3.43 -7.59 3.70
C ASP A 452 -4.81 -7.16 4.25
N ASP A 453 -5.87 -7.88 3.89
CA ASP A 453 -7.23 -7.68 4.36
C ASP A 453 -7.62 -8.68 5.45
N GLY A 454 -6.69 -9.42 6.04
CA GLY A 454 -6.93 -10.33 7.17
C GLY A 454 -7.65 -11.62 6.82
N PHE A 455 -7.54 -12.06 5.56
CA PHE A 455 -7.81 -13.45 5.21
C PHE A 455 -6.57 -14.30 5.52
N PHE A 456 -6.78 -15.52 5.99
CA PHE A 456 -5.75 -16.52 6.23
C PHE A 456 -6.12 -17.84 5.55
N GLU A 457 -5.14 -18.69 5.28
CA GLU A 457 -5.39 -20.01 4.69
C GLU A 457 -5.85 -21.00 5.75
N HIS A 458 -6.96 -21.70 5.48
CA HIS A 458 -7.48 -22.76 6.34
C HIS A 458 -8.16 -23.83 5.47
N ASP A 459 -7.74 -25.10 5.63
CA ASP A 459 -8.24 -26.25 4.86
C ASP A 459 -8.22 -26.02 3.32
N GLY A 460 -7.20 -25.33 2.81
CA GLY A 460 -7.05 -25.02 1.38
C GLY A 460 -8.05 -23.99 0.85
N SER A 461 -8.71 -23.24 1.74
CA SER A 461 -9.57 -22.09 1.41
C SER A 461 -9.04 -20.83 2.10
N LEU A 462 -9.34 -19.65 1.56
CA LEU A 462 -9.08 -18.38 2.25
C LEU A 462 -10.25 -18.05 3.16
N VAL A 463 -9.98 -17.80 4.43
CA VAL A 463 -10.98 -17.54 5.45
C VAL A 463 -10.75 -16.19 6.11
N ALA A 464 -11.82 -15.43 6.35
CA ALA A 464 -11.78 -14.21 7.15
C ALA A 464 -12.88 -14.21 8.22
N LEU A 465 -12.56 -13.65 9.38
CA LEU A 465 -13.50 -13.46 10.49
C LEU A 465 -14.17 -12.08 10.38
N LEU A 466 -15.50 -12.05 10.43
CA LEU A 466 -16.29 -10.82 10.49
C LEU A 466 -16.70 -10.55 11.94
N VAL A 467 -15.85 -9.83 12.67
CA VAL A 467 -16.09 -9.54 14.09
C VAL A 467 -16.91 -8.26 14.23
N ASN A 468 -18.24 -8.41 14.28
CA ASN A 468 -19.17 -7.28 14.36
C ASN A 468 -19.32 -6.73 15.79
N VAL A 469 -18.23 -6.23 16.37
CA VAL A 469 -18.16 -5.71 17.75
C VAL A 469 -17.55 -4.31 17.76
N CYS A 470 -18.19 -3.39 18.48
CA CYS A 470 -17.63 -2.07 18.81
C CYS A 470 -17.57 -1.93 20.33
N GLY A 471 -16.40 -2.22 20.90
CA GLY A 471 -16.22 -2.49 22.33
C GLY A 471 -14.78 -2.52 22.78
N SER A 472 -14.55 -3.04 23.97
CA SER A 472 -13.21 -3.28 24.54
C SER A 472 -12.44 -4.36 23.79
N ALA A 473 -11.12 -4.36 23.93
CA ALA A 473 -10.24 -5.39 23.40
C ALA A 473 -10.68 -6.79 23.85
N ALA A 474 -11.11 -6.95 25.11
CA ALA A 474 -11.60 -8.22 25.64
C ALA A 474 -12.91 -8.69 24.99
N GLU A 475 -13.84 -7.78 24.69
CA GLU A 475 -15.09 -8.12 24.00
C GLU A 475 -14.83 -8.53 22.55
N VAL A 476 -13.94 -7.81 21.85
CA VAL A 476 -13.53 -8.14 20.48
C VAL A 476 -12.81 -9.49 20.44
N GLU A 477 -11.87 -9.72 21.36
CA GLU A 477 -11.15 -11.00 21.50
C GLU A 477 -12.10 -12.16 21.80
N ALA A 478 -13.08 -11.97 22.69
CA ALA A 478 -14.02 -13.04 23.04
C ALA A 478 -14.83 -13.51 21.84
N VAL A 479 -15.27 -12.59 20.98
CA VAL A 479 -16.02 -12.91 19.75
C VAL A 479 -15.11 -13.54 18.70
N ALA A 480 -13.95 -12.93 18.41
CA ALA A 480 -12.97 -13.50 17.49
C ALA A 480 -12.55 -14.92 17.94
N GLY A 481 -12.30 -15.08 19.25
CA GLY A 481 -12.04 -16.31 19.98
C GLY A 481 -13.10 -17.38 19.79
N GLY A 482 -14.37 -16.99 19.81
CA GLY A 482 -15.48 -17.89 19.53
C GLY A 482 -15.43 -18.40 18.09
N LEU A 483 -15.27 -17.49 17.13
CA LEU A 483 -15.29 -17.81 15.70
C LEU A 483 -14.09 -18.65 15.26
N ALA A 484 -12.88 -18.35 15.73
CA ALA A 484 -11.72 -19.15 15.32
C ALA A 484 -11.70 -20.53 15.99
N ARG A 485 -12.32 -20.70 17.18
CA ARG A 485 -12.56 -22.03 17.75
C ARG A 485 -13.47 -22.90 16.88
N GLU A 486 -14.43 -22.31 16.16
CA GLU A 486 -15.23 -23.05 15.16
C GLU A 486 -14.37 -23.53 13.98
N LEU A 487 -13.24 -22.86 13.74
CA LEU A 487 -12.25 -23.20 12.72
C LEU A 487 -11.06 -24.00 13.29
N THR A 488 -11.06 -24.38 14.58
CA THR A 488 -9.90 -25.04 15.23
C THR A 488 -8.59 -24.22 15.14
N GLU A 489 -8.71 -22.90 15.02
CA GLU A 489 -7.58 -21.97 14.98
C GLU A 489 -7.29 -21.40 16.38
N GLU A 490 -6.00 -21.14 16.66
CA GLU A 490 -5.61 -20.44 17.88
C GLU A 490 -5.90 -18.95 17.73
N THR A 491 -6.69 -18.40 18.66
CA THR A 491 -6.98 -16.96 18.67
C THR A 491 -5.99 -16.18 19.49
N THR A 492 -5.77 -14.98 19.00
CA THR A 492 -4.78 -14.09 19.55
C THR A 492 -5.32 -13.23 20.67
N THR A 493 -4.52 -13.10 21.74
CA THR A 493 -4.88 -12.31 22.92
C THR A 493 -4.68 -10.82 22.67
N LEU A 494 -5.77 -10.04 22.76
CA LEU A 494 -5.69 -8.60 22.63
C LEU A 494 -5.32 -7.97 23.98
N ARG A 495 -4.47 -6.93 23.93
CA ARG A 495 -4.06 -6.20 25.13
C ARG A 495 -4.91 -4.95 25.33
N LEU A 496 -5.16 -4.58 26.59
CA LEU A 496 -5.72 -3.27 26.93
C LEU A 496 -4.71 -2.17 26.54
N GLY A 497 -5.17 -1.05 25.98
CA GLY A 497 -4.30 0.09 25.67
C GLY A 497 -3.34 -0.20 24.52
N MET A 498 -3.74 -1.02 23.54
CA MET A 498 -2.96 -1.18 22.31
C MET A 498 -2.67 0.18 21.66
N SER A 499 -1.48 0.30 21.08
CA SER A 499 -1.12 1.45 20.28
C SER A 499 -2.07 1.64 19.10
N ALA A 500 -2.10 2.86 18.56
CA ALA A 500 -2.94 3.19 17.40
C ALA A 500 -2.64 2.27 16.20
N GLU A 501 -1.36 1.99 15.94
CA GLU A 501 -0.91 1.14 14.82
C GLU A 501 -1.44 -0.29 14.93
N VAL A 502 -1.30 -0.91 16.11
CA VAL A 502 -1.76 -2.29 16.35
C VAL A 502 -3.27 -2.37 16.28
N ALA A 503 -3.97 -1.46 16.98
CA ALA A 503 -5.42 -1.43 16.97
C ALA A 503 -5.98 -1.23 15.55
N ALA A 504 -5.34 -0.40 14.73
CA ALA A 504 -5.77 -0.21 13.35
C ALA A 504 -5.58 -1.48 12.50
N VAL A 505 -4.51 -2.26 12.70
CA VAL A 505 -4.36 -3.55 11.99
C VAL A 505 -5.44 -4.54 12.41
N VAL A 506 -5.72 -4.65 13.72
CA VAL A 506 -6.80 -5.50 14.27
C VAL A 506 -8.16 -5.13 13.65
N GLU A 507 -8.52 -3.84 13.65
CA GLU A 507 -9.81 -3.38 13.08
C GLU A 507 -9.95 -3.67 11.59
N ARG A 508 -8.84 -3.75 10.85
CA ARG A 508 -8.84 -4.09 9.41
C ARG A 508 -8.97 -5.59 9.20
N ALA A 509 -8.20 -6.38 9.95
CA ALA A 509 -8.22 -7.83 9.84
C ALA A 509 -9.62 -8.37 10.18
N TRP A 510 -10.15 -7.94 11.32
CA TRP A 510 -11.43 -8.35 11.86
C TRP A 510 -12.57 -7.36 11.57
N TRP A 511 -12.47 -6.64 10.45
CA TRP A 511 -13.50 -5.70 10.02
C TRP A 511 -14.89 -6.35 10.11
N PRO A 512 -15.91 -5.67 10.69
CA PRO A 512 -15.97 -4.24 11.02
C PRO A 512 -15.57 -3.87 12.46
N ALA A 513 -14.85 -4.73 13.19
CA ALA A 513 -14.53 -4.52 14.60
C ALA A 513 -13.99 -3.12 14.92
N LYS A 514 -14.31 -2.61 16.13
CA LYS A 514 -13.77 -1.37 16.69
C LYS A 514 -13.28 -1.61 18.12
N VAL A 515 -12.00 -1.36 18.38
CA VAL A 515 -11.36 -1.56 19.69
C VAL A 515 -11.25 -0.22 20.43
N MET A 516 -12.17 0.03 21.34
CA MET A 516 -12.43 1.37 21.88
C MET A 516 -11.50 1.78 23.04
N ASP A 517 -10.92 0.80 23.73
CA ASP A 517 -9.95 0.95 24.81
C ASP A 517 -8.49 0.90 24.30
N SER A 518 -8.28 1.28 23.04
CA SER A 518 -6.97 1.49 22.40
C SER A 518 -6.60 2.97 22.30
N GLU A 519 -5.34 3.25 21.99
CA GLU A 519 -4.82 4.59 21.73
C GLU A 519 -5.22 5.13 20.34
N LEU A 520 -5.92 4.33 19.51
CA LEU A 520 -6.37 4.73 18.18
C LEU A 520 -7.36 5.91 18.29
N PRO A 521 -7.00 7.11 17.80
CA PRO A 521 -7.82 8.30 18.00
C PRO A 521 -9.00 8.35 17.02
N SER A 522 -10.02 9.09 17.43
CA SER A 522 -11.25 9.28 16.65
C SER A 522 -11.46 10.76 16.37
N PHE A 523 -11.87 11.10 15.14
CA PHE A 523 -12.12 12.47 14.71
C PHE A 523 -13.51 12.60 14.09
N LEU A 524 -14.16 13.74 14.33
CA LEU A 524 -15.39 14.13 13.65
C LEU A 524 -15.04 15.10 12.51
N VAL A 525 -15.44 14.76 11.28
CA VAL A 525 -15.12 15.52 10.07
C VAL A 525 -16.41 16.09 9.48
N PRO A 526 -16.58 17.43 9.49
CA PRO A 526 -17.72 18.06 8.84
C PRO A 526 -17.54 18.05 7.33
N ILE A 527 -18.59 17.70 6.61
CA ILE A 527 -18.65 17.67 5.15
C ILE A 527 -19.94 18.34 4.66
N LYS A 528 -19.85 19.10 3.55
CA LYS A 528 -21.04 19.70 2.94
C LYS A 528 -21.89 18.63 2.24
N PRO A 529 -23.23 18.77 2.21
CA PRO A 529 -24.14 17.81 1.57
C PRO A 529 -23.74 17.41 0.16
N ARG A 530 -23.42 18.39 -0.70
CA ARG A 530 -23.02 18.12 -2.09
C ARG A 530 -21.87 17.12 -2.19
N TRP A 531 -20.85 17.31 -1.34
CA TRP A 531 -19.65 16.49 -1.33
C TRP A 531 -19.88 15.14 -0.66
N SER A 532 -20.78 15.09 0.34
CA SER A 532 -21.23 13.83 0.95
C SER A 532 -22.04 12.99 -0.04
N THR A 533 -22.89 13.59 -0.86
CA THR A 533 -23.59 12.88 -1.93
C THR A 533 -22.58 12.33 -2.94
N GLU A 534 -21.58 13.11 -3.35
CA GLU A 534 -20.58 12.65 -4.32
C GLU A 534 -19.57 11.62 -3.76
N LEU A 535 -19.23 11.67 -2.47
CA LEU A 535 -18.30 10.72 -1.82
C LEU A 535 -18.98 9.48 -1.23
N PHE A 536 -20.22 9.61 -0.77
CA PHE A 536 -20.89 8.58 0.02
C PHE A 536 -22.26 8.19 -0.51
N ASN A 537 -22.79 8.93 -1.50
CA ASN A 537 -24.20 8.84 -1.92
C ASN A 537 -25.18 9.12 -0.77
N VAL A 538 -24.82 10.05 0.13
CA VAL A 538 -25.66 10.46 1.27
C VAL A 538 -25.80 11.98 1.34
N PRO A 539 -27.03 12.53 1.22
CA PRO A 539 -28.28 11.83 0.88
C PRO A 539 -28.25 11.32 -0.57
N ALA A 540 -28.93 10.21 -0.83
CA ALA A 540 -29.03 9.63 -2.16
C ALA A 540 -29.88 10.55 -3.06
N THR A 541 -29.36 10.87 -4.25
CA THR A 541 -30.05 11.73 -5.23
C THR A 541 -30.60 10.90 -6.39
N LEU A 542 -31.62 11.45 -7.08
CA LEU A 542 -32.16 10.85 -8.31
C LEU A 542 -31.11 10.79 -9.44
N ILE A 543 -30.12 11.68 -9.40
CA ILE A 543 -28.97 11.65 -10.29
C ILE A 543 -27.97 10.64 -9.70
N PRO A 544 -27.61 9.58 -10.45
CA PRO A 544 -26.66 8.58 -9.99
C PRO A 544 -25.27 9.21 -9.80
N ARG A 545 -24.57 8.73 -8.77
CA ARG A 545 -23.17 9.05 -8.49
C ARG A 545 -22.29 8.58 -9.66
N SER A 546 -21.14 9.23 -9.84
CA SER A 546 -20.08 8.70 -10.72
C SER A 546 -19.69 7.27 -10.28
N ASP A 547 -19.80 6.31 -11.19
CA ASP A 547 -19.51 4.88 -10.95
C ASP A 547 -18.07 4.68 -10.46
N ALA A 548 -17.16 5.50 -10.98
CA ALA A 548 -15.78 5.63 -10.53
C ALA A 548 -15.67 5.73 -9.00
N LEU A 549 -16.19 6.84 -8.46
CA LEU A 549 -16.17 7.19 -7.04
C LEU A 549 -16.91 6.14 -6.19
N GLY A 550 -17.97 5.55 -6.74
CA GLY A 550 -18.76 4.49 -6.10
C GLY A 550 -18.01 3.19 -5.87
N ILE A 551 -16.99 2.91 -6.68
CA ILE A 551 -16.26 1.64 -6.67
C ILE A 551 -14.93 1.74 -5.95
N SER A 552 -14.36 2.93 -5.75
CA SER A 552 -13.11 3.03 -4.98
C SER A 552 -13.31 2.79 -3.48
N ARG A 553 -12.43 1.96 -2.89
CA ARG A 553 -12.28 1.77 -1.44
C ARG A 553 -11.59 2.94 -0.74
N GLU A 554 -10.79 3.72 -1.46
CA GLU A 554 -10.06 4.87 -0.92
C GLU A 554 -10.54 6.19 -1.53
N HIS A 555 -10.55 7.23 -0.71
CA HIS A 555 -10.92 8.59 -1.11
C HIS A 555 -10.04 9.63 -0.41
N VAL A 556 -10.09 10.86 -0.89
CA VAL A 556 -9.35 12.00 -0.32
C VAL A 556 -10.29 13.15 0.03
N TYR A 557 -10.08 13.71 1.21
CA TYR A 557 -10.75 14.92 1.68
C TYR A 557 -9.74 16.05 1.87
N TYR A 558 -10.00 17.20 1.23
CA TYR A 558 -9.13 18.37 1.29
C TYR A 558 -9.63 19.40 2.29
N ARG A 559 -8.67 20.07 2.93
CA ARG A 559 -8.93 21.16 3.88
C ARG A 559 -7.71 22.07 4.05
N SER A 560 -7.87 23.13 4.84
CA SER A 560 -6.77 24.01 5.22
C SER A 560 -5.75 23.30 6.13
N SER A 561 -4.47 23.65 5.96
CA SER A 561 -3.33 22.98 6.62
C SER A 561 -3.12 23.28 8.11
N GLY A 562 -4.05 24.00 8.74
CA GLY A 562 -4.00 24.21 10.19
C GLY A 562 -4.07 22.89 10.95
N HIS A 563 -2.98 22.50 11.61
CA HIS A 563 -2.92 21.25 12.35
C HIS A 563 -3.84 21.30 13.58
N ARG A 564 -4.77 20.36 13.71
CA ARG A 564 -5.72 20.27 14.85
C ARG A 564 -5.54 18.96 15.64
N GLY A 565 -4.34 18.39 15.57
CA GLY A 565 -3.96 17.16 16.26
C GLY A 565 -4.30 15.90 15.48
N GLU A 566 -4.39 15.98 14.15
CA GLU A 566 -4.55 14.81 13.28
C GLU A 566 -3.35 13.88 13.44
N SER A 567 -3.62 12.61 13.71
CA SER A 567 -2.61 11.56 13.78
C SER A 567 -3.06 10.38 12.94
N VAL A 568 -2.11 9.62 12.41
CA VAL A 568 -2.36 8.44 11.57
C VAL A 568 -1.71 7.24 12.26
N PRO A 569 -2.41 6.09 12.34
CA PRO A 569 -3.79 5.85 11.89
C PRO A 569 -4.85 6.49 12.82
N ALA A 570 -6.07 6.67 12.32
CA ALA A 570 -7.22 7.15 13.12
C ALA A 570 -8.58 6.71 12.54
N ARG A 571 -9.66 6.94 13.29
CA ARG A 571 -11.05 6.78 12.85
C ARG A 571 -11.66 8.13 12.51
N LEU A 572 -12.43 8.20 11.44
CA LEU A 572 -13.18 9.39 11.02
C LEU A 572 -14.68 9.11 11.15
N LEU A 573 -15.43 10.05 11.72
CA LEU A 573 -16.88 10.12 11.63
C LEU A 573 -17.28 11.26 10.70
N TRP A 574 -18.11 10.98 9.70
CA TRP A 574 -18.53 11.97 8.72
C TRP A 574 -19.82 12.65 9.16
N TYR A 575 -19.75 13.95 9.42
CA TYR A 575 -20.89 14.79 9.80
C TYR A 575 -21.32 15.69 8.65
N VAL A 576 -22.53 15.48 8.13
CA VAL A 576 -23.09 16.35 7.09
C VAL A 576 -23.57 17.65 7.72
N SER A 577 -22.95 18.78 7.35
CA SER A 577 -23.06 20.04 8.11
C SER A 577 -24.34 20.85 7.88
N GLU A 578 -24.85 20.84 6.66
CA GLU A 578 -25.99 21.66 6.19
C GLU A 578 -27.09 20.75 5.61
N GLY A 579 -28.32 21.22 5.46
CA GLY A 579 -29.41 20.46 4.82
C GLY A 579 -30.65 21.33 4.69
N SER A 580 -31.33 21.29 3.54
CA SER A 580 -32.50 22.13 3.26
C SER A 580 -33.78 21.53 3.85
N SER A 581 -33.82 20.21 4.02
CA SER A 581 -34.96 19.47 4.57
C SER A 581 -34.56 18.51 5.72
N PRO A 582 -35.50 18.08 6.59
CA PRO A 582 -35.25 17.05 7.59
C PRO A 582 -34.77 15.74 6.92
N GLY A 583 -33.57 15.28 7.27
CA GLY A 583 -32.96 14.10 6.65
C GLY A 583 -32.01 14.39 5.48
N GLU A 584 -31.74 15.66 5.16
CA GLU A 584 -30.74 16.07 4.15
C GLU A 584 -29.44 16.60 4.76
N GLY A 585 -29.37 16.76 6.08
CA GLY A 585 -28.24 17.34 6.78
C GLY A 585 -28.26 17.20 8.29
N GLN A 586 -27.24 17.74 8.95
CA GLN A 586 -27.04 17.76 10.40
C GLN A 586 -27.07 16.37 11.03
N MET A 587 -26.27 15.47 10.49
CA MET A 587 -26.22 14.08 10.94
C MET A 587 -24.87 13.45 10.65
N VAL A 588 -24.51 12.47 11.49
CA VAL A 588 -23.38 11.58 11.22
C VAL A 588 -23.86 10.46 10.32
N VAL A 589 -23.20 10.26 9.19
CA VAL A 589 -23.66 9.37 8.11
C VAL A 589 -22.83 8.10 7.99
N GLY A 590 -21.63 8.08 8.55
CA GLY A 590 -20.75 6.93 8.45
C GLY A 590 -19.42 7.12 9.16
N SER A 591 -18.59 6.09 9.09
CA SER A 591 -17.24 6.08 9.61
C SER A 591 -16.23 5.59 8.58
N SER A 592 -15.01 6.14 8.58
CA SER A 592 -13.91 5.66 7.74
C SER A 592 -12.63 5.55 8.56
N ARG A 593 -11.61 4.92 7.98
CA ARG A 593 -10.26 4.88 8.51
C ARG A 593 -9.40 5.99 7.88
N LEU A 594 -8.63 6.72 8.67
CA LEU A 594 -7.63 7.66 8.19
C LEU A 594 -6.30 6.94 7.99
N ASP A 595 -5.80 6.95 6.74
CA ASP A 595 -4.58 6.22 6.36
C ASP A 595 -3.38 7.12 6.11
N GLU A 596 -3.59 8.40 5.79
CA GLU A 596 -2.51 9.34 5.53
C GLU A 596 -2.98 10.79 5.67
N VAL A 597 -2.07 11.63 6.16
CA VAL A 597 -2.22 13.09 6.17
C VAL A 597 -1.04 13.67 5.42
N LEU A 598 -1.31 14.46 4.39
CA LEU A 598 -0.29 15.13 3.59
C LEU A 598 -0.56 16.63 3.55
N ILE A 599 0.47 17.43 3.80
CA ILE A 599 0.42 18.90 3.70
C ILE A 599 1.39 19.32 2.61
N ASP A 600 0.88 19.97 1.57
CA ASP A 600 1.68 20.42 0.43
C ASP A 600 0.97 21.59 -0.30
N THR A 601 1.54 22.05 -1.40
CA THR A 601 0.90 23.00 -2.30
C THR A 601 -0.36 22.39 -2.93
N PRO A 602 -1.41 23.19 -3.19
CA PRO A 602 -2.64 22.72 -3.82
C PRO A 602 -2.43 21.97 -5.12
N ASP A 603 -1.49 22.42 -5.96
CA ASP A 603 -1.24 21.81 -7.26
C ASP A 603 -0.56 20.44 -7.12
N THR A 604 0.40 20.29 -6.19
CA THR A 604 0.99 18.97 -5.87
C THR A 604 -0.07 18.01 -5.32
N LEU A 605 -0.92 18.48 -4.39
CA LEU A 605 -1.97 17.66 -3.80
C LEU A 605 -3.05 17.25 -4.80
N PHE A 606 -3.44 18.16 -5.69
CA PHE A 606 -4.38 17.85 -6.76
C PHE A 606 -3.76 16.83 -7.72
N SER A 607 -2.55 17.07 -8.24
CA SER A 607 -1.89 16.12 -9.15
C SER A 607 -1.68 14.73 -8.54
N LYS A 608 -1.51 14.63 -7.22
CA LYS A 608 -1.35 13.35 -6.50
C LYS A 608 -2.68 12.62 -6.26
N PHE A 609 -3.79 13.34 -6.09
CA PHE A 609 -5.05 12.79 -5.58
C PHE A 609 -6.31 13.17 -6.39
N GLU A 610 -6.15 13.76 -7.58
CA GLU A 610 -7.25 14.27 -8.44
C GLU A 610 -8.35 13.22 -8.69
N HIS A 611 -7.98 11.94 -8.73
CA HIS A 611 -8.91 10.84 -9.00
C HIS A 611 -9.55 10.25 -7.74
N LEU A 612 -9.12 10.65 -6.53
CA LEU A 612 -9.59 10.11 -5.26
C LEU A 612 -10.48 11.08 -4.47
N GLY A 613 -10.46 12.36 -4.82
CA GLY A 613 -11.27 13.40 -4.19
C GLY A 613 -12.45 13.84 -5.05
N VAL A 614 -13.35 14.61 -4.43
CA VAL A 614 -14.46 15.31 -5.12
C VAL A 614 -14.14 16.76 -5.45
N TYR A 615 -12.99 17.27 -5.01
CA TYR A 615 -12.58 18.64 -5.28
C TYR A 615 -11.87 18.71 -6.63
N GLY A 616 -12.26 19.66 -7.47
CA GLY A 616 -11.48 20.05 -8.63
C GLY A 616 -10.28 20.91 -8.23
N ARG A 617 -9.43 21.23 -9.22
CA ARG A 617 -8.21 22.02 -9.01
C ARG A 617 -8.50 23.39 -8.38
N VAL A 618 -9.63 24.01 -8.71
CA VAL A 618 -10.07 25.29 -8.14
C VAL A 618 -10.39 25.12 -6.66
N GLU A 619 -11.20 24.12 -6.30
CA GLU A 619 -11.60 23.87 -4.92
C GLU A 619 -10.42 23.49 -4.02
N VAL A 620 -9.43 22.74 -4.53
CA VAL A 620 -8.20 22.44 -3.77
C VAL A 620 -7.38 23.71 -3.50
N ARG A 621 -7.31 24.63 -4.47
CA ARG A 621 -6.65 25.93 -4.28
C ARG A 621 -7.40 26.81 -3.28
N GLU A 622 -8.72 26.81 -3.30
CA GLU A 622 -9.55 27.52 -2.31
C GLU A 622 -9.42 26.94 -0.90
N ALA A 623 -9.09 25.65 -0.77
CA ALA A 623 -8.82 25.02 0.52
C ALA A 623 -7.48 25.43 1.14
N ALA A 624 -6.60 26.09 0.39
CA ALA A 624 -5.30 26.54 0.89
C ALA A 624 -5.46 27.57 2.02
N ASP A 625 -4.60 27.48 3.02
CA ASP A 625 -4.54 28.49 4.08
C ASP A 625 -3.70 29.71 3.67
N SER A 626 -3.54 30.65 4.59
CA SER A 626 -2.76 31.88 4.37
C SER A 626 -1.28 31.63 4.05
N SER A 627 -0.76 30.42 4.28
CA SER A 627 0.61 30.02 3.90
C SER A 627 0.70 29.47 2.47
N GLY A 628 -0.42 29.41 1.75
CA GLY A 628 -0.48 28.85 0.39
C GLY A 628 -0.42 27.33 0.35
N ARG A 629 -0.62 26.65 1.48
CA ARG A 629 -0.63 25.19 1.60
C ARG A 629 -2.02 24.66 1.92
N ALA A 630 -2.29 23.45 1.48
CA ALA A 630 -3.50 22.70 1.80
C ALA A 630 -3.12 21.36 2.46
N MET A 631 -4.12 20.69 3.02
CA MET A 631 -3.99 19.39 3.65
C MET A 631 -4.95 18.41 2.98
N ALA A 632 -4.42 17.24 2.59
CA ALA A 632 -5.17 16.11 2.09
C ALA A 632 -5.23 15.01 3.15
N LEU A 633 -6.44 14.58 3.50
CA LEU A 633 -6.71 13.43 4.35
C LEU A 633 -7.10 12.26 3.45
N ARG A 634 -6.24 11.25 3.34
CA ARG A 634 -6.57 10.02 2.62
C ARG A 634 -7.21 9.03 3.58
N PHE A 635 -8.35 8.49 3.19
CA PHE A 635 -9.13 7.59 4.02
C PHE A 635 -9.67 6.41 3.22
N SER A 636 -9.94 5.31 3.92
CA SER A 636 -10.43 4.06 3.35
C SER A 636 -11.53 3.42 4.20
N ASP A 637 -12.07 2.30 3.71
CA ASP A 637 -12.99 1.42 4.44
C ASP A 637 -14.21 2.15 4.99
N THR A 638 -14.83 2.98 4.14
CA THR A 638 -15.99 3.78 4.53
C THR A 638 -17.21 2.92 4.80
N GLU A 639 -17.69 2.96 6.04
CA GLU A 639 -18.88 2.30 6.55
C GLU A 639 -20.02 3.32 6.63
N ILE A 640 -21.00 3.21 5.75
CA ILE A 640 -22.21 4.04 5.80
C ILE A 640 -23.17 3.47 6.83
N PHE A 641 -23.64 4.32 7.74
CA PHE A 641 -24.57 3.91 8.78
C PHE A 641 -25.95 3.61 8.17
N PRO A 642 -26.54 2.44 8.46
CA PRO A 642 -27.93 2.15 8.08
C PRO A 642 -28.91 3.21 8.59
N ARG A 643 -28.59 3.80 9.75
CA ARG A 643 -29.37 4.88 10.35
C ARG A 643 -28.49 6.08 10.68
N PRO A 644 -28.55 7.18 9.91
CA PRO A 644 -27.81 8.39 10.22
C PRO A 644 -28.13 8.95 11.62
N VAL A 645 -27.11 9.37 12.35
CA VAL A 645 -27.24 9.89 13.72
C VAL A 645 -27.43 11.39 13.69
N THR A 646 -28.66 11.86 13.90
CA THR A 646 -28.99 13.30 13.89
C THR A 646 -28.20 14.11 14.92
N LEU A 647 -27.98 15.40 14.66
CA LEU A 647 -27.31 16.33 15.56
C LEU A 647 -27.95 16.37 16.96
N ARG A 648 -29.29 16.29 17.03
CA ARG A 648 -30.02 16.20 18.30
C ARG A 648 -29.62 14.95 19.08
N ARG A 649 -29.51 13.81 18.41
CA ARG A 649 -29.11 12.54 19.02
C ARG A 649 -27.65 12.55 19.41
N LEU A 650 -26.76 13.01 18.54
CA LEU A 650 -25.33 13.20 18.80
C LEU A 650 -25.09 14.06 20.05
N THR A 651 -25.78 15.20 20.14
CA THR A 651 -25.72 16.10 21.31
C THR A 651 -26.23 15.41 22.57
N SER A 652 -27.30 14.61 22.47
CA SER A 652 -27.83 13.83 23.60
C SER A 652 -26.84 12.76 24.08
N LEU A 653 -26.13 12.10 23.17
CA LEU A 653 -25.11 11.10 23.51
C LEU A 653 -23.93 11.75 24.23
N ALA A 654 -23.39 12.85 23.68
CA ALA A 654 -22.29 13.59 24.30
C ALA A 654 -22.64 14.08 25.72
N ARG A 655 -23.83 14.66 25.90
CA ARG A 655 -24.31 15.10 27.23
C ARG A 655 -24.53 13.92 28.19
N GLY A 656 -25.07 12.81 27.69
CA GLY A 656 -25.28 11.59 28.49
C GLY A 656 -23.98 11.00 29.02
N LEU A 657 -22.88 11.18 28.28
CA LEU A 657 -21.52 10.76 28.67
C LEU A 657 -20.77 11.82 29.50
N GLY A 658 -21.38 12.98 29.78
CA GLY A 658 -20.73 14.06 30.52
C GLY A 658 -19.59 14.75 29.75
N LEU A 659 -19.54 14.59 28.44
CA LEU A 659 -18.45 15.12 27.60
C LEU A 659 -18.70 16.59 27.24
N PRO A 660 -17.63 17.42 27.18
CA PRO A 660 -17.75 18.81 26.74
C PRO A 660 -18.17 18.85 25.26
N TRP A 661 -19.40 19.25 24.99
CA TRP A 661 -19.95 19.38 23.65
C TRP A 661 -20.12 20.85 23.27
N SER A 662 -19.47 21.28 22.18
CA SER A 662 -19.65 22.61 21.62
C SER A 662 -19.98 22.53 20.13
N SER A 663 -20.82 23.45 19.64
CA SER A 663 -21.13 23.57 18.22
C SER A 663 -19.89 23.86 17.37
N ASN A 664 -18.81 24.38 17.97
CA ASN A 664 -17.55 24.62 17.29
C ASN A 664 -16.85 23.33 16.80
N LEU A 665 -17.15 22.18 17.43
CA LEU A 665 -16.66 20.87 16.98
C LEU A 665 -17.20 20.45 15.61
N LEU A 666 -18.26 21.13 15.13
CA LEU A 666 -18.94 20.84 13.87
C LEU A 666 -18.50 21.76 12.73
N ILE A 667 -17.60 22.72 13.01
CA ILE A 667 -17.11 23.72 12.04
C ILE A 667 -15.84 23.23 11.34
N SER A 668 -15.03 22.42 12.03
CA SER A 668 -13.79 21.86 11.51
C SER A 668 -13.59 20.44 12.00
N LEU A 669 -12.63 19.73 11.40
CA LEU A 669 -12.14 18.46 11.93
C LEU A 669 -11.77 18.63 13.41
N SER A 670 -12.31 17.77 14.25
CA SER A 670 -12.15 17.84 15.70
C SER A 670 -11.92 16.46 16.30
N LYS A 671 -10.95 16.33 17.20
CA LYS A 671 -10.71 15.09 17.95
C LYS A 671 -11.88 14.85 18.91
N ILE A 672 -12.39 13.62 18.91
CA ILE A 672 -13.45 13.16 19.81
C ILE A 672 -12.94 12.03 20.68
N SER A 673 -13.60 11.80 21.81
CA SER A 673 -13.29 10.67 22.69
C SER A 673 -13.77 9.36 22.07
N ASN A 674 -13.11 8.26 22.42
CA ASN A 674 -13.49 6.93 21.95
C ASN A 674 -14.88 6.54 22.48
N GLU A 675 -15.25 6.94 23.69
CA GLU A 675 -16.59 6.71 24.26
C GLU A 675 -17.69 7.36 23.41
N LEU A 676 -17.43 8.57 22.87
CA LEU A 676 -18.39 9.23 22.01
C LEU A 676 -18.46 8.55 20.64
N PHE A 677 -17.32 8.15 20.08
CA PHE A 677 -17.28 7.38 18.84
C PHE A 677 -18.09 6.09 18.97
N GLN A 678 -17.87 5.31 20.03
CA GLN A 678 -18.58 4.06 20.30
C GLN A 678 -20.09 4.28 20.36
N ALA A 679 -20.54 5.27 21.13
CA ALA A 679 -21.96 5.58 21.27
C ALA A 679 -22.62 5.98 19.93
N VAL A 680 -21.91 6.76 19.11
CA VAL A 680 -22.41 7.18 17.79
C VAL A 680 -22.42 6.01 16.80
N TYR A 681 -21.36 5.20 16.77
CA TYR A 681 -21.24 4.04 15.90
C TYR A 681 -22.33 3.00 16.19
N GLN A 682 -22.55 2.68 17.47
CA GLN A 682 -23.60 1.75 17.91
C GLN A 682 -25.00 2.29 17.59
N GLU A 683 -25.25 3.59 17.80
CA GLU A 683 -26.53 4.20 17.45
C GLU A 683 -26.78 4.19 15.93
N GLY A 684 -25.72 4.38 15.13
CA GLY A 684 -25.79 4.34 13.67
C GLY A 684 -26.12 2.96 13.08
N HIS A 685 -25.77 1.90 13.80
CA HIS A 685 -25.98 0.50 13.40
C HIS A 685 -27.12 -0.20 14.16
N ARG A 686 -27.92 0.55 14.92
CA ARG A 686 -29.02 -0.02 15.70
C ARG A 686 -30.11 -0.59 14.79
N THR A 687 -30.27 -1.91 14.78
CA THR A 687 -31.43 -2.61 14.22
C THR A 687 -32.65 -2.35 15.10
N THR A 688 -33.79 -2.02 14.49
CA THR A 688 -35.06 -1.73 15.18
C THR A 688 -35.63 -2.92 15.92
#